data_AF-A0A7X9FU96-F1
#
_entry.id   AF-A0A7X9FU96-F1
#
_cell.length_a   1.000
_cell.length_b   1.000
_cell.length_c   1.000
_cell.angle_alpha   90.00
_cell.angle_beta   90.00
_cell.angle_gamma   90.00
#
_symmetry.space_group_name_H-M   'P 1'
#
loop_
_entity.id
_entity.type
_entity.pdbx_description
1 polymer ?
#
loop_
_entity_poly.entity_id
_entity_poly.type
_entity_poly.pdbx_seq_one_letter_code
_entity_poly.pdbx_strand_id
1 'polypeptide(L)'
;MRRITIPFATSNKNKIREIEEVLGYSIELVKDLDVPELQCKGFSIEDIIYVASEKAKAAFFANGRKPVIVEDSALSIEALEGRPGPLVDQFAGSIEARQALCRSIGVKGSRATAYCTLAVFDGIEVQTRIGTIDGCIADSPRGSNGFGWDDIFIPKIGNSKSDDSNRTFAEMTAEEKNKISMRKKAVEALRDNPFIIEVSTSSINDYRVVIDKDLLQSFKEFISTPIDPNLKAELEVQYAEYYERLRLNLQRRDRDLLRAAGMYPIHTKYDKLEDGLALLPRDFAVTALVDRHICLEIVTHDALLEAQKTLQTRGYVPVESKNIDVMEKAVAKKRSVTFSDYALGVKQPSEERKYSDSARALIATGLFSYTSNDLVTLPFLMSSMPDVVSAWSLETMALLGGFGFIPVDSIWSNVENQVLMAQEAFSILEKDPAIENHPRRDLLINRAKELIGATLKANPKEAVKRVELLQKSGVKTFRVYDPRNRNVLHETVKALRDRFADNIRIFAGQVVSGSGTEELYEAQRLVEAGANSLIVGIGEGGICSTPTVASLAPDNIKTGYAIAKAGIKAPIVFDGGVGTRVTIAFAVGAAGVLKSRLLIGIEGPGSIWAYNVNGRFARNYSGEAAARTKILGGKIDRRGRPFAVEGVDQLVYIQPEAPSTASIIYDLMQGLATSLIFARAVSVEELQHQRSPLLLYLGARAGNTAQVHHRAL
;
A
#
# COMPACT_ATOMS: atom_id res chain seq x y z
N MET A 1 -4.24 0.66 23.60
CA MET A 1 -5.03 -0.59 23.63
C MET A 1 -6.02 -0.54 24.78
N ARG A 2 -7.31 -0.70 24.51
CA ARG A 2 -8.34 -0.84 25.54
C ARG A 2 -8.53 -2.33 25.81
N ARG A 3 -8.54 -2.75 27.08
CA ARG A 3 -8.96 -4.12 27.44
C ARG A 3 -10.48 -4.17 27.28
N ILE A 4 -10.95 -5.11 26.47
CA ILE A 4 -12.37 -5.41 26.28
C ILE A 4 -12.62 -6.84 26.74
N THR A 5 -13.77 -7.06 27.38
CA THR A 5 -14.23 -8.40 27.71
C THR A 5 -14.87 -9.00 26.46
N ILE A 6 -14.44 -10.18 26.05
CA ILE A 6 -15.02 -10.93 24.94
C ILE A 6 -15.74 -12.13 25.55
N PRO A 7 -17.03 -12.33 25.27
CA PRO A 7 -17.76 -13.44 25.85
C PRO A 7 -17.36 -14.76 25.20
N PHE A 8 -17.65 -15.86 25.86
CA PHE A 8 -17.49 -17.22 25.35
C PHE A 8 -18.82 -17.79 24.84
N ALA A 9 -18.76 -18.53 23.74
CA ALA A 9 -19.87 -19.30 23.19
C ALA A 9 -19.68 -20.79 23.51
N THR A 10 -20.15 -21.22 24.68
CA THR A 10 -20.19 -22.63 25.08
C THR A 10 -21.37 -22.89 26.01
N SER A 11 -22.07 -23.99 25.78
CA SER A 11 -23.15 -24.48 26.65
C SER A 11 -22.66 -25.51 27.68
N ASN A 12 -21.39 -25.95 27.59
CA ASN A 12 -20.84 -26.98 28.46
C ASN A 12 -20.29 -26.36 29.76
N LYS A 13 -21.03 -26.54 30.86
CA LYS A 13 -20.69 -26.04 32.19
C LYS A 13 -19.33 -26.51 32.71
N ASN A 14 -18.90 -27.72 32.34
CA ASN A 14 -17.62 -28.25 32.79
C ASN A 14 -16.43 -27.59 32.06
N LYS A 15 -16.59 -27.30 30.76
CA LYS A 15 -15.59 -26.52 30.00
C LYS A 15 -15.43 -25.11 30.56
N ILE A 16 -16.55 -24.47 30.91
CA ILE A 16 -16.57 -23.14 31.55
C ILE A 16 -15.79 -23.18 32.86
N ARG A 17 -16.11 -24.15 33.73
CA ARG A 17 -15.44 -24.31 35.02
C ARG A 17 -13.93 -24.45 34.88
N GLU A 18 -13.45 -25.29 33.96
CA GLU A 18 -12.00 -25.44 33.72
C GLU A 18 -11.35 -24.13 33.24
N ILE A 19 -12.01 -23.39 32.35
CA ILE A 19 -11.49 -22.10 31.86
C ILE A 19 -11.41 -21.08 33.00
N GLU A 20 -12.49 -20.95 33.79
CA GLU A 20 -12.57 -20.02 34.92
C GLU A 20 -11.55 -20.35 36.01
N GLU A 21 -11.35 -21.63 36.33
CA GLU A 21 -10.33 -22.07 37.31
C GLU A 21 -8.91 -21.72 36.84
N VAL A 22 -8.59 -21.85 35.55
CA VAL A 22 -7.28 -21.47 35.00
C VAL A 22 -7.10 -19.95 34.91
N LEU A 23 -8.16 -19.21 34.57
CA LEU A 23 -8.15 -17.75 34.47
C LEU A 23 -8.15 -17.05 35.83
N GLY A 24 -8.74 -17.68 36.86
CA GLY A 24 -8.90 -17.10 38.19
C GLY A 24 -10.03 -16.07 38.30
N TYR A 25 -10.92 -15.99 37.30
CA TYR A 25 -12.09 -15.11 37.28
C TYR A 25 -13.20 -15.68 36.40
N SER A 26 -14.44 -15.25 36.63
CA SER A 26 -15.61 -15.71 35.87
C SER A 26 -15.65 -15.14 34.45
N ILE A 27 -16.01 -15.98 33.47
CA ILE A 27 -16.12 -15.58 32.06
C ILE A 27 -17.54 -15.11 31.72
N GLU A 28 -17.65 -14.14 30.83
CA GLU A 28 -18.94 -13.73 30.26
C GLU A 28 -19.39 -14.77 29.21
N LEU A 29 -20.67 -15.14 29.21
CA LEU A 29 -21.21 -16.15 28.30
C LEU A 29 -22.27 -15.54 27.38
N VAL A 30 -22.21 -15.88 26.10
CA VAL A 30 -23.34 -15.66 25.20
C VAL A 30 -24.29 -16.85 25.31
N LYS A 31 -25.54 -16.58 25.68
CA LYS A 31 -26.60 -17.61 25.77
C LYS A 31 -27.23 -17.84 24.40
N ASP A 32 -27.71 -19.06 24.17
CA ASP A 32 -28.62 -19.42 23.07
C ASP A 32 -28.09 -19.11 21.64
N LEU A 33 -26.78 -19.32 21.40
CA LEU A 33 -26.22 -19.30 20.04
C LEU A 33 -26.42 -20.66 19.37
N ASP A 34 -27.21 -20.69 18.30
CA ASP A 34 -27.33 -21.85 17.41
C ASP A 34 -26.15 -21.88 16.43
N VAL A 35 -25.09 -22.60 16.80
CA VAL A 35 -23.87 -22.73 16.00
C VAL A 35 -23.79 -24.15 15.46
N PRO A 36 -23.80 -24.36 14.14
CA PRO A 36 -23.74 -25.70 13.56
C PRO A 36 -22.42 -26.40 13.91
N GLU A 37 -22.50 -27.66 14.32
CA GLU A 37 -21.32 -28.53 14.44
C GLU A 37 -20.85 -28.95 13.05
N LEU A 38 -19.67 -28.51 12.66
CA LEU A 38 -19.12 -28.77 11.33
C LEU A 38 -18.41 -30.11 11.26
N GLN A 39 -18.67 -30.85 10.18
CA GLN A 39 -17.97 -32.08 9.87
C GLN A 39 -16.76 -31.79 8.99
N CYS A 40 -15.57 -32.20 9.41
CA CYS A 40 -14.35 -32.11 8.61
C CYS A 40 -14.12 -33.38 7.78
N LYS A 41 -13.43 -33.26 6.64
CA LYS A 41 -13.03 -34.38 5.77
C LYS A 41 -11.74 -35.08 6.23
N GLY A 42 -10.99 -34.47 7.14
CA GLY A 42 -9.72 -34.97 7.67
C GLY A 42 -9.61 -34.84 9.20
N PHE A 43 -8.53 -35.39 9.76
CA PHE A 43 -8.27 -35.50 11.21
C PHE A 43 -6.89 -34.96 11.62
N SER A 44 -6.27 -34.13 10.78
CA SER A 44 -4.98 -33.47 11.05
C SER A 44 -5.12 -32.30 12.03
N ILE A 45 -4.00 -31.72 12.48
CA ILE A 45 -4.02 -30.52 13.32
C ILE A 45 -4.60 -29.32 12.55
N GLU A 46 -4.35 -29.23 11.25
CA GLU A 46 -4.93 -28.21 10.37
C GLU A 46 -6.45 -28.35 10.29
N ASP A 47 -6.96 -29.58 10.23
CA ASP A 47 -8.40 -29.87 10.23
C ASP A 47 -9.07 -29.48 11.57
N ILE A 48 -8.41 -29.75 12.70
CA ILE A 48 -8.89 -29.38 14.03
C ILE A 48 -8.96 -27.85 14.16
N ILE A 49 -7.92 -27.13 13.70
CA ILE A 49 -7.91 -25.67 13.71
C ILE A 49 -9.00 -25.11 12.77
N TYR A 50 -9.21 -25.75 11.61
CA TYR A 50 -10.24 -25.36 10.66
C TYR A 50 -11.65 -25.44 11.26
N VAL A 51 -12.00 -26.55 11.92
CA VAL A 51 -13.31 -26.71 12.57
C VAL A 51 -13.57 -25.63 13.62
N ALA A 52 -12.60 -25.39 14.51
CA ALA A 52 -12.70 -24.31 15.50
C ALA A 52 -12.82 -22.93 14.84
N SER A 53 -12.15 -22.71 13.72
CA SER A 53 -12.18 -21.44 12.98
C SER A 53 -13.54 -21.17 12.35
N GLU A 54 -14.13 -22.18 11.71
CA GLU A 54 -15.45 -22.04 11.12
C GLU A 54 -16.55 -21.93 12.19
N LYS A 55 -16.39 -22.62 13.32
CA LYS A 55 -17.25 -22.44 14.51
C LYS A 55 -17.18 -21.01 15.03
N ALA A 56 -16.00 -20.39 15.08
CA ALA A 56 -15.83 -19.00 15.49
C ALA A 56 -16.56 -18.04 14.54
N LYS A 57 -16.49 -18.28 13.22
CA LYS A 57 -17.21 -17.48 12.21
C LYS A 57 -18.72 -17.62 12.37
N ALA A 58 -19.23 -18.85 12.50
CA ALA A 58 -20.65 -19.10 12.69
C ALA A 58 -21.17 -18.45 13.99
N ALA A 59 -20.43 -18.58 15.08
CA ALA A 59 -20.74 -17.94 16.36
C ALA A 59 -20.74 -16.40 16.26
N PHE A 60 -19.80 -15.81 15.52
CA PHE A 60 -19.77 -14.37 15.27
C PHE A 60 -21.04 -13.89 14.55
N PHE A 61 -21.47 -14.57 13.48
CA PHE A 61 -22.69 -14.19 12.76
C PHE A 61 -23.95 -14.38 13.61
N ALA A 62 -24.04 -15.48 14.35
CA ALA A 62 -25.15 -15.74 15.27
C ALA A 62 -25.21 -14.73 16.44
N ASN A 63 -24.05 -14.23 16.90
CA ASN A 63 -23.94 -13.24 17.98
C ASN A 63 -24.12 -11.78 17.50
N GLY A 64 -24.84 -11.55 16.40
CA GLY A 64 -25.07 -10.22 15.85
C GLY A 64 -23.76 -9.52 15.44
N ARG A 65 -22.84 -10.28 14.83
CA ARG A 65 -21.54 -9.80 14.34
C ARG A 65 -20.64 -9.20 15.42
N LYS A 66 -20.75 -9.72 16.64
CA LYS A 66 -19.86 -9.37 17.77
C LYS A 66 -18.87 -10.50 18.01
N PRO A 67 -17.56 -10.19 18.18
CA PRO A 67 -16.56 -11.19 18.48
C PRO A 67 -16.92 -12.00 19.72
N VAL A 68 -16.74 -13.32 19.63
CA VAL A 68 -17.03 -14.29 20.67
C VAL A 68 -15.99 -15.39 20.61
N ILE A 69 -15.49 -15.81 21.77
CA ILE A 69 -14.51 -16.90 21.85
C ILE A 69 -15.27 -18.22 21.81
N VAL A 70 -14.94 -19.09 20.86
CA VAL A 70 -15.38 -20.48 20.85
C VAL A 70 -14.27 -21.37 21.37
N GLU A 71 -14.67 -22.49 21.97
CA GLU A 71 -13.77 -23.58 22.32
C GLU A 71 -14.19 -24.83 21.54
N ASP A 72 -13.18 -25.55 21.04
CA ASP A 72 -13.37 -26.85 20.42
C ASP A 72 -12.31 -27.84 20.92
N SER A 73 -12.76 -29.03 21.30
CA SER A 73 -11.89 -30.11 21.80
C SER A 73 -11.83 -31.23 20.78
N ALA A 74 -10.64 -31.80 20.60
CA ALA A 74 -10.46 -32.94 19.70
C ALA A 74 -9.60 -34.02 20.36
N LEU A 75 -9.86 -35.27 20.01
CA LEU A 75 -9.06 -36.42 20.44
C LEU A 75 -8.59 -37.19 19.21
N SER A 76 -7.28 -37.13 18.96
CA SER A 76 -6.64 -37.83 17.85
C SER A 76 -6.03 -39.12 18.36
N ILE A 77 -6.44 -40.27 17.81
CA ILE A 77 -5.95 -41.59 18.21
C ILE A 77 -5.14 -42.17 17.05
N GLU A 78 -3.88 -42.50 17.29
CA GLU A 78 -2.96 -42.95 16.24
C GLU A 78 -3.45 -44.23 15.55
N ALA A 79 -3.94 -45.20 16.33
CA ALA A 79 -4.47 -46.46 15.81
C ALA A 79 -5.70 -46.30 14.90
N LEU A 80 -6.36 -45.13 14.95
CA LEU A 80 -7.51 -44.79 14.11
C LEU A 80 -7.19 -43.71 13.08
N GLU A 81 -5.89 -43.50 12.80
CA GLU A 81 -5.39 -42.48 11.87
C GLU A 81 -5.88 -41.07 12.22
N GLY A 82 -5.94 -40.78 13.52
CA GLY A 82 -6.36 -39.49 14.07
C GLY A 82 -7.85 -39.34 14.34
N ARG A 83 -8.68 -40.35 14.05
CA ARG A 83 -10.10 -40.38 14.43
C ARG A 83 -10.26 -40.60 15.95
N PRO A 84 -11.35 -40.12 16.59
CA PRO A 84 -12.46 -39.35 16.02
C PRO A 84 -12.15 -37.87 15.75
N GLY A 85 -11.01 -37.36 16.22
CA GLY A 85 -10.58 -35.98 16.02
C GLY A 85 -11.59 -34.98 16.61
N PRO A 86 -12.05 -33.95 15.88
CA PRO A 86 -13.01 -32.97 16.37
C PRO A 86 -14.41 -33.55 16.63
N LEU A 87 -14.71 -34.76 16.15
CA LEU A 87 -15.99 -35.43 16.36
C LEU A 87 -16.05 -36.23 17.67
N VAL A 88 -15.08 -36.05 18.56
CA VAL A 88 -14.95 -36.89 19.77
C VAL A 88 -16.21 -36.92 20.63
N ASP A 89 -16.93 -35.80 20.75
CA ASP A 89 -18.16 -35.75 21.56
C ASP A 89 -19.29 -36.64 20.97
N GLN A 90 -19.32 -36.81 19.64
CA GLN A 90 -20.26 -37.71 18.95
C GLN A 90 -19.86 -39.19 19.09
N PHE A 91 -18.56 -39.47 19.15
CA PHE A 91 -18.01 -40.83 19.23
C PHE A 91 -17.78 -41.33 20.67
N ALA A 92 -17.79 -40.42 21.65
CA ALA A 92 -17.51 -40.72 23.05
C ALA A 92 -18.55 -40.12 24.01
N GLY A 93 -19.72 -39.69 23.50
CA GLY A 93 -20.76 -39.05 24.30
C GLY A 93 -21.45 -39.96 25.31
N SER A 94 -21.57 -41.27 25.03
CA SER A 94 -22.14 -42.27 25.94
C SER A 94 -21.09 -43.26 26.46
N ILE A 95 -21.35 -43.88 27.61
CA ILE A 95 -20.45 -44.88 28.18
C ILE A 95 -20.28 -46.09 27.25
N GLU A 96 -21.34 -46.49 26.55
CA GLU A 96 -21.32 -47.57 25.56
C GLU A 96 -20.44 -47.21 24.37
N ALA A 97 -20.52 -45.98 23.88
CA ALA A 97 -19.69 -45.48 22.80
C ALA A 97 -18.21 -45.47 23.19
N ARG A 98 -17.89 -45.05 24.43
CA ARG A 98 -16.51 -45.09 24.97
C ARG A 98 -15.99 -46.50 25.15
N GLN A 99 -16.81 -47.43 25.63
CA GLN A 99 -16.45 -48.85 25.69
C GLN A 99 -16.25 -49.46 24.31
N ALA A 100 -17.05 -49.08 23.32
CA ALA A 100 -16.88 -49.50 21.93
C ALA A 100 -15.56 -48.96 21.35
N LEU A 101 -15.25 -47.69 21.62
CA LEU A 101 -14.01 -47.04 21.19
C LEU A 101 -12.77 -47.70 21.81
N CYS A 102 -12.78 -48.00 23.12
CA CYS A 102 -11.67 -48.71 23.76
C CYS A 102 -11.46 -50.11 23.15
N ARG A 103 -12.55 -50.80 22.81
CA ARG A 103 -12.49 -52.13 22.18
C ARG A 103 -12.02 -52.08 20.72
N SER A 104 -12.39 -51.05 19.96
CA SER A 104 -12.08 -50.95 18.52
C SER A 104 -10.62 -50.60 18.23
N ILE A 105 -9.95 -49.96 19.18
CA ILE A 105 -8.55 -49.52 19.05
C ILE A 105 -7.58 -50.71 18.93
N GLY A 106 -7.95 -51.91 19.41
CA GLY A 106 -7.25 -53.19 19.17
C GLY A 106 -5.84 -53.32 19.78
N VAL A 107 -5.20 -52.20 20.13
CA VAL A 107 -3.86 -52.08 20.67
C VAL A 107 -3.94 -51.34 22.01
N LYS A 108 -3.64 -52.06 23.10
CA LYS A 108 -3.59 -51.49 24.45
C LYS A 108 -2.60 -50.34 24.53
N GLY A 109 -3.01 -49.22 25.12
CA GLY A 109 -2.15 -48.05 25.26
C GLY A 109 -1.82 -47.33 23.95
N SER A 110 -2.69 -47.43 22.94
CA SER A 110 -2.53 -46.68 21.69
C SER A 110 -2.33 -45.18 21.96
N ARG A 111 -1.31 -44.60 21.32
CA ARG A 111 -1.00 -43.18 21.50
C ARG A 111 -2.18 -42.32 21.06
N ALA A 112 -2.46 -41.31 21.85
CA ALA A 112 -3.47 -40.32 21.54
C ALA A 112 -2.97 -38.93 21.91
N THR A 113 -3.43 -37.93 21.17
CA THR A 113 -3.18 -36.53 21.48
C THR A 113 -4.51 -35.82 21.63
N ALA A 114 -4.65 -35.14 22.75
CA ALA A 114 -5.80 -34.31 23.09
C ALA A 114 -5.51 -32.85 22.75
N TYR A 115 -6.46 -32.20 22.09
CA TYR A 115 -6.38 -30.81 21.63
C TYR A 115 -7.50 -29.99 22.26
N CYS A 116 -7.19 -28.74 22.61
CA CYS A 116 -8.18 -27.70 22.85
C CYS A 116 -7.80 -26.48 22.02
N THR A 117 -8.71 -26.03 21.17
CA THR A 117 -8.56 -24.84 20.33
C THR A 117 -9.52 -23.77 20.81
N LEU A 118 -8.98 -22.66 21.29
CA LEU A 118 -9.72 -21.42 21.47
C LEU A 118 -9.65 -20.65 20.17
N ALA A 119 -10.78 -20.19 19.64
CA ALA A 119 -10.82 -19.41 18.42
C ALA A 119 -11.73 -18.18 18.57
N VAL A 120 -11.36 -17.08 17.92
CA VAL A 120 -12.20 -15.89 17.80
C VAL A 120 -12.15 -15.36 16.37
N PHE A 121 -13.30 -14.97 15.85
CA PHE A 121 -13.43 -14.27 14.57
C PHE A 121 -13.84 -12.82 14.86
N ASP A 122 -13.10 -11.86 14.31
CA ASP A 122 -13.35 -10.43 14.51
C ASP A 122 -14.16 -9.77 13.37
N GLY A 123 -14.56 -10.57 12.37
CA GLY A 123 -15.20 -10.11 11.14
C GLY A 123 -14.22 -9.97 9.96
N ILE A 124 -12.92 -10.07 10.21
CA ILE A 124 -11.85 -9.98 9.21
C ILE A 124 -11.05 -11.29 9.19
N GLU A 125 -10.51 -11.70 10.34
CA GLU A 125 -9.64 -12.87 10.48
C GLU A 125 -10.02 -13.74 11.67
N VAL A 126 -9.62 -15.01 11.62
CA VAL A 126 -9.72 -15.92 12.75
C VAL A 126 -8.38 -16.01 13.45
N GLN A 127 -8.36 -15.75 14.75
CA GLN A 127 -7.22 -16.02 15.61
C GLN A 127 -7.50 -17.27 16.44
N THR A 128 -6.50 -18.16 16.54
CA THR A 128 -6.61 -19.38 17.34
C THR A 128 -5.49 -19.50 18.38
N ARG A 129 -5.77 -20.17 19.49
CA ARG A 129 -4.80 -20.61 20.50
C ARG A 129 -5.05 -22.07 20.77
N ILE A 130 -4.00 -22.87 20.68
CA ILE A 130 -4.11 -24.32 20.79
C ILE A 130 -3.27 -24.82 21.95
N GLY A 131 -3.87 -25.69 22.76
CA GLY A 131 -3.16 -26.47 23.76
C GLY A 131 -3.24 -27.95 23.41
N THR A 132 -2.16 -28.67 23.63
CA THR A 132 -2.04 -30.10 23.30
C THR A 132 -1.45 -30.89 24.44
N ILE A 133 -1.93 -32.13 24.61
CA ILE A 133 -1.31 -33.08 25.53
C ILE A 133 -1.31 -34.48 24.91
N ASP A 134 -0.14 -35.09 24.89
CA ASP A 134 0.04 -36.47 24.47
C ASP A 134 -0.31 -37.42 25.61
N GLY A 135 -0.77 -38.62 25.25
CA GLY A 135 -1.20 -39.65 26.16
C GLY A 135 -1.47 -40.96 25.43
N CYS A 136 -2.29 -41.79 26.04
CA CYS A 136 -2.80 -43.01 25.43
C CYS A 136 -4.25 -43.28 25.83
N ILE A 137 -4.89 -44.20 25.10
CA ILE A 137 -6.26 -44.64 25.42
C ILE A 137 -6.23 -45.84 26.37
N ALA A 138 -7.07 -45.78 27.39
CA ALA A 138 -7.27 -46.84 28.39
C ALA A 138 -7.95 -48.08 27.79
N ASP A 139 -7.70 -49.24 28.40
CA ASP A 139 -8.35 -50.51 28.02
C ASP A 139 -9.88 -50.50 28.23
N SER A 140 -10.35 -49.69 29.18
CA SER A 140 -11.77 -49.48 29.48
C SER A 140 -11.95 -48.12 30.16
N PRO A 141 -13.16 -47.52 30.13
CA PRO A 141 -13.46 -46.33 30.91
C PRO A 141 -13.20 -46.52 32.41
N ARG A 142 -12.50 -45.57 33.06
CA ARG A 142 -12.21 -45.57 34.50
C ARG A 142 -12.34 -44.15 35.08
N GLY A 143 -12.77 -44.05 36.34
CA GLY A 143 -12.91 -42.80 37.07
C GLY A 143 -14.31 -42.16 37.00
N SER A 144 -14.54 -41.12 37.82
CA SER A 144 -15.84 -40.44 37.97
C SER A 144 -15.76 -38.91 38.02
N ASN A 145 -14.56 -38.32 38.04
CA ASN A 145 -14.36 -36.89 38.30
C ASN A 145 -14.30 -36.02 37.01
N GLY A 146 -14.48 -36.62 35.83
CA GLY A 146 -14.33 -35.96 34.52
C GLY A 146 -15.63 -35.91 33.69
N PHE A 147 -15.50 -35.47 32.44
CA PHE A 147 -16.61 -35.40 31.47
C PHE A 147 -16.17 -35.78 30.05
N GLY A 148 -17.15 -36.09 29.20
CA GLY A 148 -16.88 -36.52 27.83
C GLY A 148 -16.04 -37.80 27.81
N TRP A 149 -14.84 -37.70 27.26
CA TRP A 149 -13.89 -38.81 27.07
C TRP A 149 -12.77 -38.85 28.12
N ASP A 150 -12.87 -38.07 29.19
CA ASP A 150 -11.87 -38.04 30.26
C ASP A 150 -11.62 -39.41 30.92
N ASP A 151 -12.63 -40.28 30.95
CA ASP A 151 -12.57 -41.62 31.54
C ASP A 151 -11.80 -42.64 30.68
N ILE A 152 -11.43 -42.28 29.45
CA ILE A 152 -10.67 -43.16 28.54
C ILE A 152 -9.29 -42.60 28.16
N PHE A 153 -8.95 -41.36 28.50
CA PHE A 153 -7.67 -40.75 28.16
C PHE A 153 -6.70 -40.72 29.34
N ILE A 154 -5.51 -41.29 29.15
CA ILE A 154 -4.42 -41.33 30.11
C ILE A 154 -3.34 -40.34 29.64
N PRO A 155 -3.15 -39.19 30.30
CA PRO A 155 -2.15 -38.20 29.91
C PRO A 155 -0.72 -38.67 30.19
N LYS A 156 0.23 -38.28 29.34
CA LYS A 156 1.66 -38.46 29.61
C LYS A 156 2.17 -37.38 30.57
N ILE A 157 2.49 -37.76 31.80
CA ILE A 157 2.98 -36.86 32.86
C ILE A 157 4.47 -37.11 33.14
N GLY A 158 5.34 -36.15 32.78
CA GLY A 158 6.77 -36.18 33.12
C GLY A 158 7.61 -37.28 32.44
N ASN A 159 8.88 -37.41 32.87
CA ASN A 159 9.86 -38.40 32.37
C ASN A 159 10.06 -39.61 33.32
N SER A 160 9.22 -39.77 34.34
CA SER A 160 9.43 -40.78 35.40
C SER A 160 8.71 -42.10 35.13
N LYS A 161 9.44 -43.21 35.27
CA LYS A 161 8.93 -44.60 35.29
C LYS A 161 8.36 -44.97 36.67
N SER A 162 7.38 -44.22 37.18
CA SER A 162 6.66 -44.57 38.41
C SER A 162 5.17 -44.69 38.13
N ASP A 163 4.53 -45.71 38.70
CA ASP A 163 3.14 -46.20 38.47
C ASP A 163 1.99 -45.17 38.60
N ASP A 164 2.27 -43.91 38.98
CA ASP A 164 1.29 -42.81 38.99
C ASP A 164 0.84 -42.39 37.57
N SER A 165 1.46 -42.92 36.51
CA SER A 165 1.23 -42.51 35.11
C SER A 165 0.08 -43.24 34.38
N ASN A 166 -0.74 -44.05 35.06
CA ASN A 166 -1.81 -44.84 34.42
C ASN A 166 -3.24 -44.39 34.78
N ARG A 167 -3.38 -43.24 35.44
CA ARG A 167 -4.67 -42.64 35.79
C ARG A 167 -5.30 -41.96 34.57
N THR A 168 -6.58 -42.20 34.33
CA THR A 168 -7.34 -41.43 33.33
C THR A 168 -7.58 -40.01 33.85
N PHE A 169 -7.96 -39.07 32.98
CA PHE A 169 -8.38 -37.73 33.44
C PHE A 169 -9.56 -37.79 34.42
N ALA A 170 -10.47 -38.77 34.30
CA ALA A 170 -11.59 -38.93 35.24
C ALA A 170 -11.19 -39.55 36.59
N GLU A 171 -9.99 -40.14 36.70
CA GLU A 171 -9.39 -40.59 37.96
C GLU A 171 -8.57 -39.49 38.65
N MET A 172 -8.38 -38.35 37.99
CA MET A 172 -7.74 -37.15 38.53
C MET A 172 -8.75 -36.25 39.22
N THR A 173 -8.32 -35.56 40.27
CA THR A 173 -9.07 -34.41 40.80
C THR A 173 -9.06 -33.28 39.76
N ALA A 174 -10.04 -32.38 39.82
CA ALA A 174 -10.09 -31.22 38.93
C ALA A 174 -8.79 -30.38 38.99
N GLU A 175 -8.24 -30.22 40.20
CA GLU A 175 -6.98 -29.51 40.45
C GLU A 175 -5.77 -30.20 39.81
N GLU A 176 -5.69 -31.53 39.86
CA GLU A 176 -4.63 -32.30 39.20
C GLU A 176 -4.72 -32.19 37.67
N LYS A 177 -5.93 -32.33 37.11
CA LYS A 177 -6.18 -32.20 35.66
C LYS A 177 -5.83 -30.79 35.17
N ASN A 178 -6.26 -29.76 35.87
CA ASN A 178 -6.04 -28.36 35.49
C ASN A 178 -4.57 -27.91 35.62
N LYS A 179 -3.66 -28.74 36.13
CA LYS A 179 -2.22 -28.48 36.06
C LYS A 179 -1.62 -28.82 34.69
N ILE A 180 -2.22 -29.75 33.94
CA ILE A 180 -1.61 -30.34 32.74
C ILE A 180 -2.51 -30.33 31.50
N SER A 181 -3.82 -30.08 31.65
CA SER A 181 -4.80 -30.25 30.57
C SER A 181 -4.48 -29.44 29.31
N MET A 182 -4.91 -29.98 28.17
CA MET A 182 -4.89 -29.27 26.89
C MET A 182 -5.61 -27.91 26.97
N ARG A 183 -6.71 -27.83 27.72
CA ARG A 183 -7.45 -26.59 27.93
C ARG A 183 -6.65 -25.56 28.71
N LYS A 184 -5.97 -25.97 29.79
CA LYS A 184 -5.05 -25.10 30.54
C LYS A 184 -3.95 -24.55 29.63
N LYS A 185 -3.32 -25.41 28.82
CA LYS A 185 -2.28 -24.99 27.86
C LYS A 185 -2.82 -24.02 26.80
N ALA A 186 -4.05 -24.20 26.33
CA ALA A 186 -4.68 -23.28 25.38
C ALA A 186 -4.94 -21.91 26.01
N VAL A 187 -5.37 -21.89 27.28
CA VAL A 187 -5.57 -20.66 28.06
C VAL A 187 -4.24 -19.99 28.43
N GLU A 188 -3.19 -20.75 28.76
CA GLU A 188 -1.83 -20.23 28.95
C GLU A 188 -1.30 -19.61 27.65
N ALA A 189 -1.49 -20.28 26.51
CA ALA A 189 -1.14 -19.71 25.20
C ALA A 189 -1.93 -18.43 24.87
N LEU A 190 -3.18 -18.33 25.32
CA LEU A 190 -3.98 -17.10 25.23
C LEU A 190 -3.46 -16.02 26.18
N ARG A 191 -2.97 -16.38 27.38
CA ARG A 191 -2.40 -15.42 28.34
C ARG A 191 -1.07 -14.85 27.83
N ASP A 192 -0.21 -15.70 27.27
CA ASP A 192 1.10 -15.32 26.73
C ASP A 192 0.98 -14.53 25.43
N ASN A 193 -0.04 -14.85 24.62
CA ASN A 193 -0.34 -14.16 23.38
C ASN A 193 -1.85 -13.85 23.30
N PRO A 194 -2.34 -12.71 23.85
CA PRO A 194 -3.75 -12.39 23.87
C PRO A 194 -4.34 -12.25 22.47
N PHE A 195 -5.65 -12.48 22.33
CA PHE A 195 -6.36 -12.13 21.10
C PHE A 195 -6.34 -10.61 20.89
N ILE A 196 -5.97 -10.19 19.68
CA ILE A 196 -5.96 -8.77 19.31
C ILE A 196 -7.16 -8.56 18.40
N ILE A 197 -8.26 -8.11 18.98
CA ILE A 197 -9.50 -7.88 18.24
C ILE A 197 -9.56 -6.41 17.82
N GLU A 198 -9.66 -6.16 16.52
CA GLU A 198 -10.04 -4.84 16.03
C GLU A 198 -11.54 -4.64 16.19
N VAL A 199 -11.92 -4.03 17.32
CA VAL A 199 -13.14 -3.24 17.33
C VAL A 199 -12.80 -1.98 16.54
N SER A 200 -13.43 -1.76 15.39
CA SER A 200 -13.30 -0.52 14.61
C SER A 200 -13.72 0.67 15.49
N THR A 201 -12.81 1.18 16.32
CA THR A 201 -13.02 2.39 17.12
C THR A 201 -12.82 3.63 16.27
N SER A 202 -12.14 3.52 15.13
CA SER A 202 -12.37 4.47 14.05
C SER A 202 -13.76 4.21 13.54
N SER A 203 -14.73 4.97 14.05
CA SER A 203 -16.03 5.00 13.41
C SER A 203 -15.78 5.29 11.93
N ILE A 204 -16.55 4.70 11.03
CA ILE A 204 -16.52 4.99 9.59
C ILE A 204 -16.55 6.52 9.29
N ASN A 205 -16.97 7.33 10.27
CA ASN A 205 -16.97 8.78 10.18
C ASN A 205 -15.57 9.42 10.22
N ASP A 206 -14.53 8.74 10.72
CA ASP A 206 -13.22 9.36 10.88
C ASP A 206 -12.49 9.52 9.54
N TYR A 207 -12.66 8.60 8.59
CA TYR A 207 -12.03 8.69 7.26
C TYR A 207 -12.92 9.33 6.19
N ARG A 208 -14.20 9.58 6.50
CA ARG A 208 -15.10 10.25 5.59
C ARG A 208 -14.85 11.75 5.62
N VAL A 209 -14.83 12.33 4.44
CA VAL A 209 -14.95 13.77 4.28
C VAL A 209 -16.42 14.10 4.19
N VAL A 210 -16.88 14.91 5.14
CA VAL A 210 -18.22 15.51 5.07
C VAL A 210 -18.04 16.84 4.34
N ILE A 211 -18.52 16.90 3.11
CA ILE A 211 -18.70 18.15 2.38
C ILE A 211 -20.19 18.42 2.21
N ASP A 212 -20.52 19.68 1.92
CA ASP A 212 -21.88 20.11 1.64
C ASP A 212 -22.53 19.22 0.55
N LYS A 213 -23.79 18.84 0.77
CA LYS A 213 -24.48 17.89 -0.11
C LYS A 213 -24.75 18.49 -1.48
N ASP A 214 -25.09 19.77 -1.54
CA ASP A 214 -25.38 20.47 -2.78
C ASP A 214 -24.08 20.65 -3.57
N LEU A 215 -22.97 20.94 -2.88
CA LEU A 215 -21.66 21.01 -3.50
C LEU A 215 -21.18 19.66 -4.06
N LEU A 216 -21.39 18.55 -3.32
CA LEU A 216 -21.10 17.20 -3.81
C LEU A 216 -21.99 16.83 -5.00
N GLN A 217 -23.26 17.22 -4.96
CA GLN A 217 -24.20 16.97 -6.04
C GLN A 217 -23.82 17.76 -7.31
N SER A 218 -23.46 19.04 -7.15
CA SER A 218 -22.93 19.88 -8.22
C SER A 218 -21.69 19.26 -8.87
N PHE A 219 -20.75 18.72 -8.08
CA PHE A 219 -19.59 18.01 -8.65
C PHE A 219 -19.99 16.77 -9.47
N LYS A 220 -20.93 15.97 -8.95
CA LYS A 220 -21.41 14.77 -9.64
C LYS A 220 -22.10 15.11 -10.96
N GLU A 221 -22.85 16.20 -10.99
CA GLU A 221 -23.50 16.71 -12.20
C GLU A 221 -22.44 17.22 -13.19
N PHE A 222 -21.49 18.04 -12.73
CA PHE A 222 -20.40 18.56 -13.53
C PHE A 222 -19.62 17.44 -14.25
N ILE A 223 -19.14 16.44 -13.51
CA ILE A 223 -18.33 15.36 -14.08
C ILE A 223 -19.15 14.34 -14.91
N SER A 224 -20.48 14.38 -14.82
CA SER A 224 -21.37 13.50 -15.60
C SER A 224 -21.89 14.16 -16.88
N THR A 225 -21.79 15.47 -16.97
CA THR A 225 -22.33 16.24 -18.08
C THR A 225 -21.23 16.42 -19.12
N PRO A 226 -21.44 16.02 -20.39
CA PRO A 226 -20.52 16.34 -21.45
C PRO A 226 -20.29 17.85 -21.52
N ILE A 227 -19.07 18.28 -21.87
CA ILE A 227 -18.78 19.69 -22.05
C ILE A 227 -19.75 20.32 -23.07
N ASP A 228 -20.24 21.52 -22.76
CA ASP A 228 -21.07 22.30 -23.69
C ASP A 228 -20.30 22.52 -25.00
N PRO A 229 -20.88 22.19 -26.17
CA PRO A 229 -20.19 22.37 -27.45
C PRO A 229 -19.73 23.79 -27.73
N ASN A 230 -20.45 24.82 -27.27
CA ASN A 230 -20.06 26.21 -27.42
C ASN A 230 -18.87 26.54 -26.52
N LEU A 231 -18.90 26.13 -25.24
CA LEU A 231 -17.76 26.29 -24.34
C LEU A 231 -16.52 25.57 -24.89
N LYS A 232 -16.68 24.36 -25.42
CA LYS A 232 -15.60 23.63 -26.06
C LYS A 232 -15.01 24.42 -27.23
N ALA A 233 -15.85 24.99 -28.10
CA ALA A 233 -15.41 25.81 -29.22
C ALA A 233 -14.68 27.10 -28.75
N GLU A 234 -15.15 27.73 -27.68
CA GLU A 234 -14.49 28.88 -27.06
C GLU A 234 -13.09 28.51 -26.53
N LEU A 235 -12.98 27.39 -25.82
CA LEU A 235 -11.68 26.86 -25.35
C LEU A 235 -10.75 26.51 -26.53
N GLU A 236 -11.27 25.92 -27.61
CA GLU A 236 -10.49 25.62 -28.80
C GLU A 236 -9.91 26.89 -29.44
N VAL A 237 -10.67 27.99 -29.49
CA VAL A 237 -10.18 29.30 -29.95
C VAL A 237 -9.12 29.86 -28.99
N GLN A 238 -9.40 29.86 -27.68
CA GLN A 238 -8.46 30.33 -26.66
C GLN A 238 -7.13 29.58 -26.72
N TYR A 239 -7.17 28.25 -26.79
CA TYR A 239 -5.96 27.42 -26.82
C TYR A 239 -5.27 27.40 -28.17
N ALA A 240 -5.97 27.67 -29.26
CA ALA A 240 -5.36 27.95 -30.55
C ALA A 240 -4.48 29.20 -30.50
N GLU A 241 -4.98 30.29 -29.93
CA GLU A 241 -4.19 31.52 -29.76
C GLU A 241 -3.02 31.30 -28.80
N TYR A 242 -3.27 30.60 -27.69
CA TYR A 242 -2.23 30.23 -26.73
C TYR A 242 -1.12 29.39 -27.39
N TYR A 243 -1.50 28.40 -28.20
CA TYR A 243 -0.55 27.56 -28.95
C TYR A 243 0.31 28.41 -29.89
N GLU A 244 -0.28 29.34 -30.66
CA GLU A 244 0.50 30.19 -31.56
C GLU A 244 1.45 31.12 -30.80
N ARG A 245 1.02 31.67 -29.65
CA ARG A 245 1.92 32.43 -28.76
C ARG A 245 3.07 31.56 -28.26
N LEU A 246 2.77 30.34 -27.78
CA LEU A 246 3.78 29.39 -27.30
C LEU A 246 4.76 29.02 -28.41
N ARG A 247 4.27 28.70 -29.61
CA ARG A 247 5.06 28.38 -30.80
C ARG A 247 6.02 29.52 -31.15
N LEU A 248 5.51 30.75 -31.23
CA LEU A 248 6.35 31.92 -31.55
C LEU A 248 7.38 32.19 -30.46
N ASN A 249 7.00 32.06 -29.18
CA ASN A 249 7.92 32.23 -28.06
C ASN A 249 9.04 31.18 -28.08
N LEU A 250 8.71 29.91 -28.31
CA LEU A 250 9.70 28.83 -28.40
C LEU A 250 10.64 28.99 -29.61
N GLN A 251 10.19 29.61 -30.70
CA GLN A 251 11.03 29.84 -31.88
C GLN A 251 12.00 31.03 -31.70
N ARG A 252 11.63 32.03 -30.89
CA ARG A 252 12.41 33.27 -30.71
C ARG A 252 13.37 33.22 -29.52
N ARG A 253 13.09 32.39 -28.52
CA ARG A 253 13.90 32.30 -27.30
C ARG A 253 15.22 31.59 -27.51
N ASP A 254 16.19 31.96 -26.68
CA ASP A 254 17.48 31.28 -26.61
C ASP A 254 17.29 29.78 -26.33
N ARG A 255 17.94 28.94 -27.15
CA ARG A 255 17.76 27.49 -27.09
C ARG A 255 18.35 26.90 -25.83
N ASP A 256 19.41 27.47 -25.27
CA ASP A 256 20.04 26.94 -24.06
C ASP A 256 19.18 27.23 -22.83
N LEU A 257 18.55 28.40 -22.77
CA LEU A 257 17.52 28.68 -21.76
C LEU A 257 16.33 27.72 -21.87
N LEU A 258 15.84 27.46 -23.08
CA LEU A 258 14.75 26.50 -23.29
C LEU A 258 15.14 25.08 -22.89
N ARG A 259 16.37 24.65 -23.19
CA ARG A 259 16.89 23.35 -22.75
C ARG A 259 17.00 23.28 -21.23
N ALA A 260 17.48 24.33 -20.57
CA ALA A 260 17.54 24.42 -19.11
C ALA A 260 16.14 24.32 -18.48
N ALA A 261 15.12 24.87 -19.12
CA ALA A 261 13.72 24.71 -18.71
C ALA A 261 13.06 23.38 -19.14
N GLY A 262 13.79 22.51 -19.85
CA GLY A 262 13.24 21.26 -20.40
C GLY A 262 12.21 21.47 -21.52
N MET A 263 12.11 22.67 -22.09
CA MET A 263 11.14 23.04 -23.12
C MET A 263 11.66 22.87 -24.55
N TYR A 264 12.91 22.45 -24.72
CA TYR A 264 13.49 22.11 -26.02
C TYR A 264 14.28 20.80 -25.95
N PRO A 265 14.17 19.91 -26.96
CA PRO A 265 14.90 18.66 -26.97
C PRO A 265 16.42 18.85 -26.89
N ILE A 266 17.09 17.92 -26.21
CA ILE A 266 18.54 17.88 -26.12
C ILE A 266 19.00 16.64 -26.88
N HIS A 267 19.82 16.84 -27.93
CA HIS A 267 20.27 15.76 -28.79
C HIS A 267 21.57 15.14 -28.31
N THR A 268 21.67 13.81 -28.43
CA THR A 268 22.90 13.04 -28.16
C THR A 268 23.07 11.90 -29.16
N LYS A 269 24.30 11.40 -29.31
CA LYS A 269 24.59 10.17 -30.07
C LYS A 269 23.96 8.88 -29.49
N TYR A 270 23.25 8.97 -28.38
CA TYR A 270 22.54 7.86 -27.74
C TYR A 270 21.03 7.96 -27.91
N ASP A 271 20.55 9.02 -28.57
CA ASP A 271 19.14 9.20 -28.85
C ASP A 271 18.63 8.05 -29.73
N LYS A 272 17.38 7.66 -29.54
CA LYS A 272 16.72 6.69 -30.44
C LYS A 272 16.16 7.37 -31.68
N LEU A 273 16.16 8.70 -31.71
CA LEU A 273 15.59 9.54 -32.75
C LEU A 273 16.58 10.66 -33.07
N GLU A 274 17.13 10.61 -34.27
CA GLU A 274 18.07 11.61 -34.79
C GLU A 274 17.38 12.58 -35.76
N ASP A 275 16.37 12.11 -36.49
CA ASP A 275 15.61 12.90 -37.48
C ASP A 275 14.10 12.94 -37.16
N GLY A 276 13.38 13.85 -37.82
CA GLY A 276 11.92 13.94 -37.72
C GLY A 276 11.41 14.77 -36.55
N LEU A 277 12.26 15.60 -35.92
CA LEU A 277 11.82 16.56 -34.92
C LEU A 277 10.90 17.61 -35.55
N ALA A 278 9.69 17.74 -35.04
CA ALA A 278 8.70 18.68 -35.52
C ALA A 278 7.91 19.28 -34.36
N LEU A 279 7.21 20.38 -34.65
CA LEU A 279 6.15 20.84 -33.76
C LEU A 279 4.96 19.88 -33.87
N LEU A 280 4.30 19.61 -32.74
CA LEU A 280 3.01 18.94 -32.73
C LEU A 280 2.02 19.72 -33.61
N PRO A 281 1.19 19.04 -34.44
CA PRO A 281 0.16 19.69 -35.23
C PRO A 281 -0.74 20.54 -34.34
N ARG A 282 -1.09 21.73 -34.83
CA ARG A 282 -1.89 22.70 -34.06
C ARG A 282 -3.16 22.06 -33.51
N ASP A 283 -3.94 21.39 -34.34
CA ASP A 283 -5.23 20.84 -33.93
C ASP A 283 -5.08 19.72 -32.88
N PHE A 284 -4.01 18.92 -32.98
CA PHE A 284 -3.66 17.91 -31.96
C PHE A 284 -3.29 18.57 -30.63
N ALA A 285 -2.42 19.59 -30.67
CA ALA A 285 -2.01 20.29 -29.46
C ALA A 285 -3.16 21.06 -28.81
N VAL A 286 -4.01 21.73 -29.59
CA VAL A 286 -5.20 22.44 -29.10
C VAL A 286 -6.16 21.46 -28.44
N THR A 287 -6.46 20.33 -29.08
CA THR A 287 -7.32 19.29 -28.50
C THR A 287 -6.78 18.80 -27.16
N ALA A 288 -5.47 18.54 -27.08
CA ALA A 288 -4.81 18.11 -25.86
C ALA A 288 -4.83 19.17 -24.74
N LEU A 289 -4.77 20.47 -25.11
CA LEU A 289 -4.85 21.57 -24.15
C LEU A 289 -6.26 21.81 -23.62
N VAL A 290 -7.28 21.67 -24.47
CA VAL A 290 -8.68 21.69 -24.05
C VAL A 290 -8.96 20.53 -23.10
N ASP A 291 -8.47 19.34 -23.42
CA ASP A 291 -8.61 18.16 -22.56
C ASP A 291 -7.89 18.35 -21.21
N ARG A 292 -6.67 18.92 -21.22
CA ARG A 292 -5.96 19.35 -20.01
C ARG A 292 -6.79 20.34 -19.19
N HIS A 293 -7.39 21.35 -19.82
CA HIS A 293 -8.22 22.36 -19.15
C HIS A 293 -9.37 21.71 -18.39
N ILE A 294 -10.11 20.82 -19.06
CA ILE A 294 -11.25 20.10 -18.46
C ILE A 294 -10.78 19.26 -17.27
N CYS A 295 -9.67 18.54 -17.41
CA CYS A 295 -9.10 17.76 -16.31
C CYS A 295 -8.70 18.66 -15.11
N LEU A 296 -8.18 19.86 -15.38
CA LEU A 296 -7.87 20.84 -14.35
C LEU A 296 -9.13 21.36 -13.64
N GLU A 297 -10.18 21.70 -14.38
CA GLU A 297 -11.46 22.11 -13.80
C GLU A 297 -12.05 21.05 -12.86
N ILE A 298 -11.93 19.76 -13.23
CA ILE A 298 -12.37 18.66 -12.37
C ILE A 298 -11.60 18.66 -11.05
N VAL A 299 -10.27 18.76 -11.08
CA VAL A 299 -9.46 18.66 -9.84
C VAL A 299 -9.40 19.95 -9.03
N THR A 300 -9.79 21.09 -9.62
CA THR A 300 -9.91 22.39 -8.94
C THR A 300 -11.36 22.76 -8.62
N HIS A 301 -12.32 21.88 -8.88
CA HIS A 301 -13.71 22.09 -8.51
C HIS A 301 -13.86 22.36 -7.01
N ASP A 302 -14.76 23.27 -6.65
CA ASP A 302 -14.95 23.76 -5.27
C ASP A 302 -15.21 22.63 -4.26
N ALA A 303 -15.90 21.57 -4.68
CA ALA A 303 -16.10 20.35 -3.88
C ALA A 303 -14.78 19.70 -3.42
N LEU A 304 -13.80 19.54 -4.33
CA LEU A 304 -12.51 18.97 -3.99
C LEU A 304 -11.69 19.92 -3.14
N LEU A 305 -11.73 21.22 -3.43
CA LEU A 305 -10.98 22.22 -2.67
C LEU A 305 -11.50 22.32 -1.23
N GLU A 306 -12.82 22.24 -1.02
CA GLU A 306 -13.39 22.23 0.33
C GLU A 306 -13.13 20.91 1.06
N ALA A 307 -13.18 19.79 0.35
CA ALA A 307 -12.80 18.49 0.89
C ALA A 307 -11.33 18.48 1.36
N GLN A 308 -10.42 18.99 0.52
CA GLN A 308 -9.00 19.10 0.83
C GLN A 308 -8.77 19.97 2.07
N LYS A 309 -9.39 21.15 2.12
CA LYS A 309 -9.29 22.09 3.24
C LYS A 309 -9.74 21.47 4.55
N THR A 310 -10.86 20.75 4.52
CA THR A 310 -11.40 20.04 5.69
C THR A 310 -10.42 18.98 6.17
N LEU A 311 -9.95 18.13 5.26
CA LEU A 311 -9.03 17.06 5.60
C LEU A 311 -7.70 17.58 6.13
N GLN A 312 -7.09 18.59 5.50
CA GLN A 312 -5.79 19.15 5.88
C GLN A 312 -5.69 19.50 7.38
N THR A 313 -6.80 19.88 8.03
CA THR A 313 -6.84 20.20 9.47
C THR A 313 -6.62 18.98 10.39
N ARG A 314 -6.82 17.76 9.88
CA ARG A 314 -6.65 16.52 10.63
C ARG A 314 -5.18 16.14 10.81
N GLY A 315 -4.33 16.53 9.85
CA GLY A 315 -2.92 16.15 9.78
C GLY A 315 -2.71 14.68 9.41
N TYR A 316 -1.45 14.33 9.16
CA TYR A 316 -1.07 12.95 8.83
C TYR A 316 -1.17 12.03 10.04
N VAL A 317 -1.86 10.90 9.88
CA VAL A 317 -1.88 9.79 10.84
C VAL A 317 -1.00 8.65 10.31
N PRO A 318 0.03 8.24 11.05
CA PRO A 318 0.85 7.08 10.67
C PRO A 318 0.04 5.79 10.59
N VAL A 319 0.33 4.96 9.59
CA VAL A 319 -0.27 3.62 9.47
C VAL A 319 0.22 2.75 10.63
N GLU A 320 -0.66 2.41 11.57
CA GLU A 320 -0.29 1.59 12.73
C GLU A 320 -0.51 0.09 12.49
N SER A 321 0.56 -0.71 12.67
CA SER A 321 0.50 -2.18 12.77
C SER A 321 -0.14 -2.88 11.55
N LYS A 322 0.33 -2.56 10.35
CA LYS A 322 -0.09 -3.24 9.12
C LYS A 322 0.16 -4.75 9.19
N ASN A 323 -0.86 -5.57 8.92
CA ASN A 323 -0.71 -7.03 8.88
C ASN A 323 -1.40 -7.61 7.64
N ILE A 324 -0.61 -8.02 6.66
CA ILE A 324 -1.11 -8.61 5.42
C ILE A 324 -0.64 -10.07 5.36
N ASP A 325 -1.53 -11.02 5.65
CA ASP A 325 -1.23 -12.46 5.71
C ASP A 325 -0.40 -13.00 4.54
N VAL A 326 -0.75 -12.59 3.32
CA VAL A 326 -0.04 -13.04 2.11
C VAL A 326 1.37 -12.45 2.01
N MET A 327 1.63 -11.29 2.61
CA MET A 327 2.96 -10.70 2.72
C MET A 327 3.74 -11.34 3.87
N GLU A 328 3.12 -11.59 5.02
CA GLU A 328 3.75 -12.33 6.13
C GLU A 328 4.26 -13.70 5.65
N LYS A 329 3.44 -14.42 4.87
CA LYS A 329 3.84 -15.69 4.25
C LYS A 329 5.01 -15.53 3.28
N ALA A 330 5.07 -14.44 2.52
CA ALA A 330 6.17 -14.17 1.60
C ALA A 330 7.48 -13.84 2.36
N VAL A 331 7.39 -13.01 3.41
CA VAL A 331 8.48 -12.66 4.32
C VAL A 331 9.01 -13.90 5.03
N ALA A 332 8.15 -14.71 5.65
CA ALA A 332 8.54 -15.92 6.36
C ALA A 332 9.25 -16.94 5.45
N LYS A 333 8.86 -17.00 4.17
CA LYS A 333 9.49 -17.88 3.16
C LYS A 333 10.69 -17.25 2.46
N LYS A 334 11.11 -16.04 2.86
CA LYS A 334 12.20 -15.27 2.22
C LYS A 334 12.05 -15.17 0.69
N ARG A 335 10.82 -15.03 0.21
CA ARG A 335 10.52 -14.89 -1.23
C ARG A 335 10.66 -13.43 -1.64
N SER A 336 11.36 -13.17 -2.75
CA SER A 336 11.26 -11.88 -3.45
C SER A 336 9.89 -11.81 -4.13
N VAL A 337 9.23 -10.65 -4.00
CA VAL A 337 7.89 -10.40 -4.53
C VAL A 337 7.79 -8.96 -5.01
N THR A 338 6.95 -8.74 -6.01
CA THR A 338 6.71 -7.44 -6.63
C THR A 338 5.24 -7.06 -6.54
N PHE A 339 4.89 -5.82 -6.91
CA PHE A 339 3.48 -5.41 -7.03
C PHE A 339 2.68 -6.30 -7.99
N SER A 340 3.33 -6.92 -8.98
CA SER A 340 2.67 -7.77 -9.97
C SER A 340 2.26 -9.14 -9.43
N ASP A 341 2.85 -9.57 -8.31
CA ASP A 341 2.51 -10.84 -7.65
C ASP A 341 1.25 -10.74 -6.79
N TYR A 342 0.67 -9.54 -6.65
CA TYR A 342 -0.51 -9.30 -5.84
C TYR A 342 -1.70 -8.78 -6.67
N ALA A 343 -2.90 -9.04 -6.17
CA ALA A 343 -4.13 -8.40 -6.63
C ALA A 343 -5.01 -8.03 -5.43
N LEU A 344 -5.87 -7.03 -5.60
CA LEU A 344 -6.88 -6.66 -4.61
C LEU A 344 -8.05 -7.67 -4.66
N GLY A 345 -8.43 -8.21 -3.51
CA GLY A 345 -9.62 -9.03 -3.36
C GLY A 345 -10.88 -8.17 -3.20
N VAL A 346 -12.02 -8.71 -3.63
CA VAL A 346 -13.32 -8.02 -3.58
C VAL A 346 -13.96 -8.24 -2.21
N LYS A 347 -14.29 -7.16 -1.50
CA LYS A 347 -15.04 -7.23 -0.23
C LYS A 347 -16.55 -7.25 -0.49
N GLN A 348 -17.24 -8.18 0.16
CA GLN A 348 -18.70 -8.23 0.14
C GLN A 348 -19.29 -7.05 0.91
N PRO A 349 -20.44 -6.48 0.48
CA PRO A 349 -21.14 -5.46 1.24
C PRO A 349 -21.57 -6.00 2.61
N SER A 350 -21.43 -5.18 3.65
CA SER A 350 -21.99 -5.44 4.98
C SER A 350 -23.17 -4.51 5.24
N GLU A 351 -24.29 -5.02 5.74
CA GLU A 351 -25.51 -4.24 6.02
C GLU A 351 -25.28 -3.07 6.99
N GLU A 352 -24.28 -3.18 7.87
CA GLU A 352 -23.99 -2.19 8.92
C GLU A 352 -23.10 -1.03 8.45
N ARG A 353 -22.47 -1.13 7.28
CA ARG A 353 -21.49 -0.14 6.80
C ARG A 353 -21.94 0.46 5.48
N LYS A 354 -22.27 1.75 5.50
CA LYS A 354 -22.50 2.51 4.26
C LYS A 354 -21.15 2.67 3.54
N TYR A 355 -21.10 2.41 2.24
CA TYR A 355 -19.93 2.69 1.41
C TYR A 355 -20.36 3.61 0.27
N SER A 356 -19.40 4.28 -0.38
CA SER A 356 -19.71 4.95 -1.64
C SER A 356 -19.64 3.91 -2.76
N ASP A 357 -20.72 3.79 -3.52
CA ASP A 357 -20.81 3.02 -4.76
C ASP A 357 -20.51 3.89 -5.99
N SER A 358 -20.20 5.17 -5.77
CA SER A 358 -19.99 6.15 -6.83
C SER A 358 -18.52 6.54 -6.94
N ALA A 359 -17.90 6.16 -8.05
CA ALA A 359 -16.52 6.57 -8.36
C ALA A 359 -16.39 8.10 -8.39
N ARG A 360 -17.44 8.80 -8.85
CA ARG A 360 -17.51 10.28 -8.85
C ARG A 360 -17.44 10.86 -7.44
N ALA A 361 -18.21 10.31 -6.51
CA ALA A 361 -18.14 10.75 -5.12
C ALA A 361 -16.75 10.49 -4.51
N LEU A 362 -16.13 9.35 -4.83
CA LEU A 362 -14.79 9.01 -4.36
C LEU A 362 -13.71 9.90 -4.97
N ILE A 363 -13.83 10.30 -6.24
CA ILE A 363 -12.95 11.31 -6.85
C ILE A 363 -13.01 12.62 -6.05
N ALA A 364 -14.21 13.05 -5.66
CA ALA A 364 -14.40 14.30 -4.92
C ALA A 364 -13.88 14.28 -3.48
N THR A 365 -13.91 13.13 -2.81
CA THR A 365 -13.77 13.06 -1.35
C THR A 365 -12.79 12.01 -0.83
N GLY A 366 -12.44 11.02 -1.65
CA GLY A 366 -11.75 9.80 -1.20
C GLY A 366 -10.33 9.64 -1.72
N LEU A 367 -9.89 10.40 -2.72
CA LEU A 367 -8.57 10.18 -3.34
C LEU A 367 -7.41 10.96 -2.69
N PHE A 368 -7.69 11.81 -1.71
CA PHE A 368 -6.67 12.56 -1.00
C PHE A 368 -5.72 11.67 -0.20
N SER A 369 -4.47 12.12 -0.05
CA SER A 369 -3.48 11.44 0.76
C SER A 369 -2.45 12.41 1.31
N TYR A 370 -1.83 12.06 2.43
CA TYR A 370 -0.75 12.84 3.04
C TYR A 370 0.59 12.32 2.55
N THR A 371 1.08 12.80 1.40
CA THR A 371 2.38 12.34 0.84
C THR A 371 3.59 12.95 1.55
N SER A 372 3.34 13.96 2.37
CA SER A 372 4.22 14.53 3.40
C SER A 372 3.33 14.87 4.61
N ASN A 373 3.71 15.82 5.46
CA ASN A 373 2.80 16.34 6.49
C ASN A 373 1.58 17.08 5.88
N ASP A 374 1.61 17.38 4.58
CA ASP A 374 0.53 18.04 3.84
C ASP A 374 -0.32 17.07 3.03
N LEU A 375 -1.61 17.39 2.96
CA LEU A 375 -2.59 16.69 2.16
C LEU A 375 -2.50 17.12 0.69
N VAL A 376 -2.21 16.16 -0.18
CA VAL A 376 -2.27 16.34 -1.62
C VAL A 376 -3.62 15.91 -2.16
N THR A 377 -4.10 16.63 -3.18
CA THR A 377 -5.29 16.25 -3.95
C THR A 377 -5.08 14.90 -4.62
N LEU A 378 -3.84 14.62 -5.03
CA LEU A 378 -3.48 13.41 -5.74
C LEU A 378 -2.30 12.70 -5.08
N PRO A 379 -2.40 11.39 -4.81
CA PRO A 379 -1.31 10.61 -4.24
C PRO A 379 -0.28 10.19 -5.30
N PHE A 380 -0.17 10.96 -6.38
CA PHE A 380 0.76 10.75 -7.49
C PHE A 380 1.85 11.81 -7.44
N LEU A 381 3.09 11.39 -7.68
CA LEU A 381 4.25 12.28 -7.76
C LEU A 381 4.95 12.06 -9.10
N MET A 382 5.46 13.12 -9.71
CA MET A 382 6.24 13.02 -10.94
C MET A 382 7.73 12.78 -10.62
N SER A 383 8.32 11.79 -11.30
CA SER A 383 9.76 11.48 -11.17
C SER A 383 10.65 12.65 -11.52
N SER A 384 11.85 12.71 -10.96
CA SER A 384 12.86 13.74 -11.26
C SER A 384 13.72 13.45 -12.49
N MET A 385 13.17 12.77 -13.49
CA MET A 385 13.96 12.31 -14.63
C MET A 385 14.05 13.39 -15.72
N PRO A 386 15.25 13.63 -16.31
CA PRO A 386 15.45 14.54 -17.44
C PRO A 386 14.45 14.42 -18.60
N ASP A 387 14.06 13.18 -18.94
CA ASP A 387 13.16 12.88 -20.05
C ASP A 387 11.68 12.72 -19.61
N VAL A 388 11.35 13.16 -18.39
CA VAL A 388 9.97 13.23 -17.87
C VAL A 388 9.59 14.66 -17.50
N VAL A 389 10.56 15.45 -17.02
CA VAL A 389 10.30 16.74 -16.38
C VAL A 389 10.66 17.92 -17.28
N SER A 390 9.70 18.79 -17.51
CA SER A 390 9.88 20.13 -18.07
C SER A 390 9.26 21.16 -17.12
N ALA A 391 9.54 22.45 -17.33
CA ALA A 391 8.83 23.51 -16.62
C ALA A 391 7.30 23.41 -16.77
N TRP A 392 6.83 22.95 -17.93
CA TRP A 392 5.40 22.81 -18.21
C TRP A 392 4.79 21.59 -17.52
N SER A 393 5.47 20.44 -17.51
CA SER A 393 4.96 19.27 -16.80
C SER A 393 4.99 19.47 -15.28
N LEU A 394 5.95 20.23 -14.74
CA LEU A 394 5.98 20.62 -13.33
C LEU A 394 4.77 21.47 -12.95
N GLU A 395 4.48 22.48 -13.76
CA GLU A 395 3.32 23.35 -13.59
C GLU A 395 2.02 22.53 -13.61
N THR A 396 1.86 21.66 -14.61
CA THR A 396 0.64 20.87 -14.77
C THR A 396 0.46 19.88 -13.62
N MET A 397 1.54 19.19 -13.21
CA MET A 397 1.52 18.30 -12.04
C MET A 397 1.12 19.05 -10.75
N ALA A 398 1.62 20.27 -10.57
CA ALA A 398 1.37 21.06 -9.39
C ALA A 398 -0.06 21.64 -9.36
N LEU A 399 -0.62 22.06 -10.49
CA LEU A 399 -2.03 22.46 -10.58
C LEU A 399 -2.97 21.29 -10.28
N LEU A 400 -2.63 20.09 -10.76
CA LEU A 400 -3.34 18.85 -10.44
C LEU A 400 -3.29 18.51 -8.94
N GLY A 401 -2.42 19.16 -8.16
CA GLY A 401 -2.32 19.00 -6.72
C GLY A 401 -1.42 17.84 -6.31
N GLY A 402 -0.47 17.42 -7.16
CA GLY A 402 0.59 16.48 -6.82
C GLY A 402 1.99 17.09 -6.94
N PHE A 403 2.99 16.42 -6.38
CA PHE A 403 4.37 16.92 -6.38
C PHE A 403 5.09 16.61 -7.70
N GLY A 404 5.90 17.57 -8.16
CA GLY A 404 6.87 17.36 -9.24
C GLY A 404 8.26 17.83 -8.81
N PHE A 405 9.31 17.11 -9.22
CA PHE A 405 10.67 17.44 -8.82
C PHE A 405 11.58 17.72 -10.01
N ILE A 406 12.26 18.86 -9.96
CA ILE A 406 13.30 19.20 -10.93
C ILE A 406 14.45 18.18 -10.85
N PRO A 407 14.95 17.64 -12.00
CA PRO A 407 16.08 16.72 -12.05
C PRO A 407 17.40 17.28 -11.51
N VAL A 408 18.30 16.43 -11.00
CA VAL A 408 19.67 16.81 -10.54
C VAL A 408 20.80 16.15 -11.34
N ASP A 409 20.43 15.39 -12.36
CA ASP A 409 21.32 14.74 -13.31
C ASP A 409 21.24 15.43 -14.69
N SER A 410 21.99 14.92 -15.67
CA SER A 410 22.13 15.58 -16.98
C SER A 410 22.68 17.01 -16.82
N ILE A 411 22.21 17.93 -17.64
CA ILE A 411 22.53 19.36 -17.60
C ILE A 411 22.11 20.05 -16.29
N TRP A 412 21.19 19.46 -15.51
CA TRP A 412 20.77 19.98 -14.21
C TRP A 412 21.69 19.59 -13.05
N SER A 413 22.79 18.90 -13.34
CA SER A 413 23.93 18.87 -12.42
C SER A 413 24.41 20.29 -12.08
N ASN A 414 24.30 21.23 -13.03
CA ASN A 414 24.41 22.67 -12.77
C ASN A 414 23.12 23.18 -12.08
N VAL A 415 23.28 23.76 -10.88
CA VAL A 415 22.19 24.35 -10.10
C VAL A 415 21.48 25.51 -10.82
N GLU A 416 22.19 26.29 -11.63
CA GLU A 416 21.57 27.41 -12.34
C GLU A 416 20.51 26.93 -13.33
N ASN A 417 20.72 25.77 -13.96
CA ASN A 417 19.69 25.18 -14.81
C ASN A 417 18.45 24.74 -14.02
N GLN A 418 18.62 24.33 -12.75
CA GLN A 418 17.47 24.04 -11.88
C GLN A 418 16.74 25.30 -11.42
N VAL A 419 17.48 26.37 -11.13
CA VAL A 419 16.91 27.69 -10.81
C VAL A 419 16.10 28.20 -12.00
N LEU A 420 16.64 28.12 -13.21
CA LEU A 420 15.96 28.51 -14.45
C LEU A 420 14.70 27.67 -14.70
N MET A 421 14.76 26.35 -14.52
CA MET A 421 13.57 25.50 -14.66
C MET A 421 12.47 25.88 -13.66
N ALA A 422 12.84 26.15 -12.40
CA ALA A 422 11.89 26.59 -11.38
C ALA A 422 11.23 27.93 -11.75
N GLN A 423 12.04 28.92 -12.15
CA GLN A 423 11.56 30.24 -12.56
C GLN A 423 10.61 30.16 -13.76
N GLU A 424 10.96 29.34 -14.74
CA GLU A 424 10.08 29.12 -15.91
C GLU A 424 8.77 28.44 -15.50
N ALA A 425 8.81 27.41 -14.65
CA ALA A 425 7.61 26.72 -14.18
C ALA A 425 6.68 27.68 -13.43
N PHE A 426 7.23 28.54 -12.56
CA PHE A 426 6.46 29.56 -11.86
C PHE A 426 5.89 30.64 -12.79
N SER A 427 6.64 31.06 -13.81
CA SER A 427 6.16 32.02 -14.82
C SER A 427 5.03 31.43 -15.67
N ILE A 428 5.11 30.15 -16.05
CA ILE A 428 4.03 29.46 -16.78
C ILE A 428 2.80 29.37 -15.89
N LEU A 429 2.97 28.92 -14.65
CA LEU A 429 1.89 28.79 -13.66
C LEU A 429 1.10 30.11 -13.50
N GLU A 430 1.78 31.25 -13.40
CA GLU A 430 1.10 32.54 -13.23
C GLU A 430 0.30 33.01 -14.45
N LYS A 431 0.56 32.44 -15.62
CA LYS A 431 0.00 32.83 -16.92
C LYS A 431 -0.83 31.73 -17.57
N ASP A 432 -1.10 30.63 -16.86
CA ASP A 432 -1.81 29.50 -17.45
C ASP A 432 -3.28 29.87 -17.74
N PRO A 433 -3.75 29.71 -18.99
CA PRO A 433 -5.12 30.07 -19.36
C PRO A 433 -6.20 29.31 -18.56
N ALA A 434 -5.90 28.12 -18.04
CA ALA A 434 -6.85 27.32 -17.28
C ALA A 434 -7.21 27.92 -15.92
N ILE A 435 -6.35 28.78 -15.38
CA ILE A 435 -6.59 29.42 -14.07
C ILE A 435 -6.68 30.94 -14.14
N GLU A 436 -6.49 31.54 -15.32
CA GLU A 436 -6.51 32.99 -15.53
C GLU A 436 -7.78 33.65 -14.96
N ASN A 437 -8.94 33.04 -15.23
CA ASN A 437 -10.25 33.53 -14.77
C ASN A 437 -10.83 32.70 -13.61
N HIS A 438 -10.05 31.80 -13.01
CA HIS A 438 -10.56 30.92 -11.95
C HIS A 438 -10.79 31.71 -10.65
N PRO A 439 -11.97 31.61 -9.99
CA PRO A 439 -12.30 32.40 -8.80
C PRO A 439 -11.30 32.25 -7.63
N ARG A 440 -10.64 31.10 -7.55
CA ARG A 440 -9.61 30.77 -6.55
C ARG A 440 -8.18 30.79 -7.08
N ARG A 441 -7.89 31.56 -8.14
CA ARG A 441 -6.58 31.63 -8.81
C ARG A 441 -5.40 31.73 -7.84
N ASP A 442 -5.44 32.67 -6.90
CA ASP A 442 -4.32 32.90 -5.97
C ASP A 442 -4.08 31.70 -5.03
N LEU A 443 -5.16 31.03 -4.59
CA LEU A 443 -5.05 29.80 -3.80
C LEU A 443 -4.36 28.70 -4.61
N LEU A 444 -4.77 28.50 -5.87
CA LEU A 444 -4.21 27.48 -6.75
C LEU A 444 -2.73 27.73 -7.04
N ILE A 445 -2.35 28.97 -7.34
CA ILE A 445 -0.95 29.36 -7.59
C ILE A 445 -0.10 29.13 -6.33
N ASN A 446 -0.55 29.60 -5.16
CA ASN A 446 0.20 29.46 -3.92
C ASN A 446 0.38 27.97 -3.55
N ARG A 447 -0.67 27.15 -3.71
CA ARG A 447 -0.60 25.70 -3.52
C ARG A 447 0.38 25.07 -4.50
N ALA A 448 0.26 25.36 -5.79
CA ALA A 448 1.11 24.77 -6.82
C ALA A 448 2.60 25.12 -6.63
N LYS A 449 2.93 26.34 -6.18
CA LYS A 449 4.31 26.74 -5.87
C LYS A 449 4.97 25.85 -4.81
N GLU A 450 4.21 25.40 -3.81
CA GLU A 450 4.70 24.49 -2.76
C GLU A 450 4.94 23.06 -3.27
N LEU A 451 4.24 22.66 -4.34
CA LEU A 451 4.30 21.33 -4.93
C LEU A 451 5.39 21.18 -6.00
N ILE A 452 5.93 22.29 -6.51
CA ILE A 452 7.09 22.30 -7.41
C ILE A 452 8.35 22.22 -6.54
N GLY A 453 8.99 21.06 -6.54
CA GLY A 453 10.20 20.78 -5.79
C GLY A 453 11.44 20.60 -6.66
N ALA A 454 12.57 20.37 -6.01
CA ALA A 454 13.85 20.09 -6.67
C ALA A 454 14.56 18.88 -6.07
N THR A 455 15.22 18.09 -6.91
CA THR A 455 16.03 16.96 -6.45
C THR A 455 17.45 17.42 -6.11
N LEU A 456 18.03 16.79 -5.09
CA LEU A 456 19.35 17.01 -4.55
C LEU A 456 20.05 15.64 -4.43
N LYS A 457 21.35 15.59 -4.75
CA LYS A 457 22.18 14.44 -4.39
C LYS A 457 22.55 14.51 -2.92
N ALA A 458 22.68 13.36 -2.26
CA ALA A 458 23.20 13.33 -0.89
C ALA A 458 24.66 13.80 -0.86
N ASN A 459 24.86 15.01 -0.33
CA ASN A 459 26.14 15.59 0.04
C ASN A 459 25.81 16.79 0.94
N PRO A 460 26.13 16.76 2.25
CA PRO A 460 25.65 17.77 3.19
C PRO A 460 26.00 19.21 2.78
N LYS A 461 27.25 19.44 2.36
CA LYS A 461 27.75 20.78 2.02
C LYS A 461 27.15 21.29 0.71
N GLU A 462 27.15 20.45 -0.32
CA GLU A 462 26.65 20.84 -1.64
C GLU A 462 25.12 20.97 -1.63
N ALA A 463 24.39 20.09 -0.95
CA ALA A 463 22.94 20.19 -0.83
C ALA A 463 22.50 21.50 -0.17
N VAL A 464 23.17 21.92 0.92
CA VAL A 464 22.86 23.19 1.60
C VAL A 464 23.02 24.38 0.65
N LYS A 465 24.18 24.53 -0.01
CA LYS A 465 24.41 25.63 -0.96
C LYS A 465 23.36 25.66 -2.07
N ARG A 466 22.96 24.47 -2.53
CA ARG A 466 22.00 24.31 -3.61
C ARG A 466 20.59 24.74 -3.21
N VAL A 467 20.18 24.41 -1.99
CA VAL A 467 18.93 24.88 -1.40
C VAL A 467 18.94 26.40 -1.26
N GLU A 468 20.05 27.01 -0.81
CA GLU A 468 20.15 28.48 -0.70
C GLU A 468 19.93 29.20 -2.05
N LEU A 469 20.36 28.59 -3.17
CA LEU A 469 20.13 29.14 -4.50
C LEU A 469 18.69 28.90 -4.98
N LEU A 470 18.16 27.70 -4.78
CA LEU A 470 16.81 27.33 -5.21
C LEU A 470 15.71 28.03 -4.40
N GLN A 471 15.94 28.34 -3.13
CA GLN A 471 15.00 29.13 -2.34
C GLN A 471 14.85 30.56 -2.88
N LYS A 472 15.88 31.13 -3.53
CA LYS A 472 15.80 32.46 -4.16
C LYS A 472 14.81 32.49 -5.33
N SER A 473 14.56 31.36 -5.99
CA SER A 473 13.51 31.26 -7.00
C SER A 473 12.13 30.93 -6.42
N GLY A 474 12.03 30.60 -5.13
CA GLY A 474 10.77 30.28 -4.44
C GLY A 474 10.56 28.79 -4.14
N VAL A 475 11.51 27.91 -4.48
CA VAL A 475 11.39 26.46 -4.21
C VAL A 475 11.56 26.17 -2.72
N LYS A 476 10.61 25.43 -2.13
CA LYS A 476 10.65 25.02 -0.71
C LYS A 476 10.60 23.51 -0.48
N THR A 477 10.36 22.73 -1.53
CA THR A 477 10.26 21.27 -1.45
C THR A 477 11.46 20.62 -2.09
N PHE A 478 12.11 19.71 -1.37
CA PHE A 478 13.34 19.05 -1.83
C PHE A 478 13.26 17.54 -1.71
N ARG A 479 13.70 16.86 -2.76
CA ARG A 479 13.93 15.42 -2.77
C ARG A 479 15.43 15.17 -2.59
N VAL A 480 15.84 14.57 -1.48
CA VAL A 480 17.23 14.15 -1.27
C VAL A 480 17.36 12.70 -1.70
N TYR A 481 18.27 12.45 -2.63
CA TYR A 481 18.43 11.18 -3.32
C TYR A 481 19.86 10.65 -3.20
N ASP A 482 20.02 9.45 -2.60
CA ASP A 482 21.20 8.59 -2.79
C ASP A 482 20.84 7.12 -2.47
N PRO A 483 20.90 6.21 -3.46
CA PRO A 483 20.59 4.80 -3.24
C PRO A 483 21.74 3.95 -2.67
N ARG A 484 22.95 4.52 -2.48
CA ARG A 484 24.18 3.76 -2.18
C ARG A 484 24.76 4.07 -0.82
N ASN A 485 24.64 5.31 -0.35
CA ASN A 485 25.28 5.75 0.90
C ASN A 485 24.27 6.26 1.92
N ARG A 486 23.76 5.33 2.73
CA ARG A 486 22.78 5.58 3.80
C ARG A 486 23.26 6.62 4.82
N ASN A 487 24.56 6.64 5.12
CA ASN A 487 25.12 7.58 6.10
C ASN A 487 25.15 9.00 5.56
N VAL A 488 25.63 9.19 4.32
CA VAL A 488 25.66 10.50 3.68
C VAL A 488 24.24 11.02 3.44
N LEU A 489 23.28 10.14 3.11
CA LEU A 489 21.87 10.52 3.00
C LEU A 489 21.34 11.12 4.31
N HIS A 490 21.50 10.41 5.43
CA HIS A 490 21.11 10.89 6.75
C HIS A 490 21.82 12.19 7.16
N GLU A 491 23.15 12.26 6.99
CA GLU A 491 23.92 13.48 7.27
C GLU A 491 23.44 14.67 6.44
N THR A 492 23.05 14.43 5.18
CA THR A 492 22.52 15.46 4.29
C THR A 492 21.16 15.97 4.78
N VAL A 493 20.24 15.05 5.10
CA VAL A 493 18.92 15.42 5.65
C VAL A 493 19.08 16.22 6.94
N LYS A 494 19.94 15.75 7.85
CA LYS A 494 20.24 16.46 9.10
C LYS A 494 20.82 17.85 8.86
N ALA A 495 21.82 17.98 7.99
CA ALA A 495 22.41 19.28 7.67
C ALA A 495 21.40 20.27 7.06
N LEU A 496 20.49 19.77 6.22
CA LEU A 496 19.39 20.57 5.68
C LEU A 496 18.41 21.01 6.78
N ARG A 497 18.00 20.09 7.66
CA ARG A 497 17.12 20.41 8.79
C ARG A 497 17.77 21.39 9.76
N ASP A 498 19.04 21.20 10.11
CA ASP A 498 19.80 22.09 10.99
C ASP A 498 19.93 23.51 10.41
N ARG A 499 20.09 23.63 9.09
CA ARG A 499 20.26 24.93 8.42
C ARG A 499 18.96 25.66 8.15
N PHE A 500 17.93 24.96 7.71
CA PHE A 500 16.70 25.57 7.20
C PHE A 500 15.48 25.37 8.11
N ALA A 501 15.60 24.53 9.15
CA ALA A 501 14.49 24.15 10.02
C ALA A 501 13.25 23.76 9.20
N ASP A 502 12.06 24.11 9.69
CA ASP A 502 10.77 23.80 9.06
C ASP A 502 10.42 24.67 7.84
N ASN A 503 11.33 25.54 7.39
CA ASN A 503 11.13 26.35 6.19
C ASN A 503 11.22 25.56 4.88
N ILE A 504 11.68 24.30 4.94
CA ILE A 504 11.73 23.40 3.80
C ILE A 504 11.08 22.06 4.10
N ARG A 505 10.53 21.46 3.05
CA ARG A 505 9.98 20.11 3.04
C ARG A 505 10.99 19.15 2.42
N ILE A 506 11.25 18.03 3.10
CA ILE A 506 12.28 17.06 2.69
C ILE A 506 11.66 15.68 2.44
N PHE A 507 11.72 15.23 1.20
CA PHE A 507 11.49 13.84 0.81
C PHE A 507 12.84 13.13 0.76
N ALA A 508 13.09 12.17 1.65
CA ALA A 508 14.39 11.50 1.76
C ALA A 508 14.33 10.07 1.22
N GLY A 509 15.29 9.71 0.37
CA GLY A 509 15.42 8.34 -0.12
C GLY A 509 16.73 8.08 -0.88
N GLN A 510 16.95 6.87 -1.37
CA GLN A 510 16.00 5.75 -1.37
C GLN A 510 16.21 4.85 -0.15
N VAL A 511 15.14 4.53 0.57
CA VAL A 511 15.15 3.43 1.54
C VAL A 511 14.99 2.12 0.78
N VAL A 512 15.89 1.17 1.04
CA VAL A 512 16.02 -0.09 0.27
C VAL A 512 16.10 -1.30 1.19
N SER A 513 15.58 -2.43 0.72
CA SER A 513 15.57 -3.72 1.44
C SER A 513 16.96 -4.10 1.98
N GLY A 514 17.02 -4.47 3.27
CA GLY A 514 18.21 -4.97 3.96
C GLY A 514 18.26 -6.50 4.07
N SER A 515 19.29 -7.00 4.78
CA SER A 515 19.42 -8.44 5.08
C SER A 515 18.63 -8.89 6.33
N GLY A 516 17.93 -7.94 6.97
CA GLY A 516 17.16 -8.10 8.20
C GLY A 516 16.20 -6.93 8.45
N THR A 517 16.62 -5.95 9.25
CA THR A 517 15.78 -4.80 9.68
C THR A 517 16.41 -3.45 9.31
N GLU A 518 17.42 -3.45 8.44
CA GLU A 518 18.21 -2.27 8.12
C GLU A 518 17.37 -1.19 7.43
N GLU A 519 16.36 -1.56 6.65
CA GLU A 519 15.41 -0.62 6.06
C GLU A 519 14.60 0.12 7.13
N LEU A 520 14.28 -0.55 8.25
CA LEU A 520 13.56 0.07 9.37
C LEU A 520 14.46 1.04 10.13
N TYR A 521 15.71 0.64 10.37
CA TYR A 521 16.72 1.51 10.98
C TYR A 521 16.99 2.74 10.12
N GLU A 522 17.14 2.57 8.81
CA GLU A 522 17.33 3.66 7.86
C GLU A 522 16.12 4.61 7.84
N ALA A 523 14.91 4.06 7.70
CA ALA A 523 13.67 4.83 7.73
C ALA A 523 13.56 5.66 9.02
N GLN A 524 13.74 5.03 10.19
CA GLN A 524 13.67 5.71 11.48
C GLN A 524 14.71 6.83 11.60
N ARG A 525 15.95 6.59 11.20
CA ARG A 525 17.02 7.60 11.20
C ARG A 525 16.69 8.80 10.33
N LEU A 526 16.13 8.59 9.14
CA LEU A 526 15.77 9.69 8.24
C LEU A 526 14.65 10.54 8.83
N VAL A 527 13.66 9.92 9.47
CA VAL A 527 12.59 10.64 10.18
C VAL A 527 13.17 11.45 11.35
N GLU A 528 14.04 10.86 12.17
CA GLU A 528 14.73 11.54 13.28
C GLU A 528 15.63 12.70 12.81
N ALA A 529 16.24 12.57 11.63
CA ALA A 529 17.01 13.65 11.00
C ALA A 529 16.11 14.78 10.45
N GLY A 530 14.80 14.59 10.41
CA GLY A 530 13.82 15.59 9.98
C GLY A 530 13.32 15.41 8.54
N ALA A 531 13.29 14.19 8.00
CA ALA A 531 12.56 13.92 6.76
C ALA A 531 11.03 14.06 6.97
N ASN A 532 10.35 14.72 6.04
CA ASN A 532 8.88 14.83 6.03
C ASN A 532 8.20 13.66 5.30
N SER A 533 8.94 12.91 4.50
CA SER A 533 8.46 11.77 3.72
C SER A 533 9.63 10.87 3.36
N LEU A 534 9.36 9.57 3.24
CA LEU A 534 10.34 8.55 2.90
C LEU A 534 10.07 8.03 1.48
N ILE A 535 11.07 8.08 0.61
CA ILE A 535 11.00 7.47 -0.70
C ILE A 535 11.58 6.06 -0.64
N VAL A 536 10.75 5.07 -0.94
CA VAL A 536 11.11 3.64 -0.91
C VAL A 536 11.26 3.12 -2.32
N GLY A 537 12.38 2.45 -2.56
CA GLY A 537 12.52 1.55 -3.70
C GLY A 537 13.80 1.76 -4.48
N ILE A 538 14.30 0.68 -5.08
CA ILE A 538 15.48 0.67 -5.95
C ILE A 538 15.26 -0.37 -7.05
N GLY A 539 15.78 -0.12 -8.24
CA GLY A 539 15.93 -1.18 -9.25
C GLY A 539 14.65 -1.58 -10.01
N GLU A 540 13.45 -1.37 -9.48
CA GLU A 540 12.21 -1.81 -10.14
C GLU A 540 11.62 -0.80 -11.14
N GLY A 541 12.34 0.26 -11.48
CA GLY A 541 11.94 1.17 -12.55
C GLY A 541 11.91 0.43 -13.89
N GLY A 542 10.89 0.66 -14.73
CA GLY A 542 10.71 -0.06 -16.00
C GLY A 542 11.84 0.10 -17.04
N ILE A 543 12.82 0.97 -16.78
CA ILE A 543 14.03 1.17 -17.59
C ILE A 543 15.32 1.11 -16.75
N CYS A 544 15.23 0.70 -15.49
CA CYS A 544 16.38 0.52 -14.62
C CYS A 544 17.00 -0.84 -14.93
N SER A 545 18.31 -0.87 -15.16
CA SER A 545 19.05 -2.13 -15.33
C SER A 545 19.90 -2.47 -14.11
N THR A 546 19.84 -1.69 -13.03
CA THR A 546 20.56 -1.98 -11.78
C THR A 546 20.31 -3.41 -11.27
N PRO A 547 19.09 -3.98 -11.25
CA PRO A 547 18.91 -5.38 -10.83
C PRO A 547 19.66 -6.37 -11.71
N THR A 548 19.65 -6.16 -13.02
CA THR A 548 20.34 -7.03 -13.98
C THR A 548 21.87 -6.88 -13.87
N VAL A 549 22.36 -5.66 -13.71
CA VAL A 549 23.80 -5.35 -13.68
C VAL A 549 24.41 -5.72 -12.32
N ALA A 550 23.70 -5.44 -11.22
CA ALA A 550 24.16 -5.66 -9.86
C ALA A 550 23.59 -6.93 -9.20
N SER A 551 22.85 -7.76 -9.96
CA SER A 551 22.22 -9.01 -9.49
C SER A 551 21.33 -8.81 -8.25
N LEU A 552 20.55 -7.72 -8.21
CA LEU A 552 19.62 -7.43 -7.11
C LEU A 552 18.26 -8.06 -7.35
N ALA A 553 17.61 -8.52 -6.28
CA ALA A 553 16.22 -8.97 -6.34
C ALA A 553 15.26 -7.78 -6.14
N PRO A 554 14.18 -7.67 -6.94
CA PRO A 554 13.15 -6.66 -6.72
C PRO A 554 12.38 -6.96 -5.43
N ASP A 555 12.19 -5.94 -4.59
CA ASP A 555 11.60 -6.10 -3.26
C ASP A 555 10.97 -4.84 -2.66
N ASN A 556 10.65 -3.85 -3.50
CA ASN A 556 10.17 -2.54 -3.05
C ASN A 556 8.89 -2.67 -2.22
N ILE A 557 7.94 -3.49 -2.67
CA ILE A 557 6.66 -3.69 -1.97
C ILE A 557 6.84 -4.22 -0.55
N LYS A 558 7.78 -5.16 -0.33
CA LYS A 558 8.09 -5.66 1.01
C LYS A 558 8.79 -4.63 1.89
N THR A 559 9.69 -3.84 1.29
CA THR A 559 10.37 -2.74 2.02
C THR A 559 9.35 -1.75 2.56
N GLY A 560 8.42 -1.28 1.72
CA GLY A 560 7.38 -0.36 2.17
C GLY A 560 6.38 -1.00 3.13
N TYR A 561 6.04 -2.28 2.92
CA TYR A 561 5.23 -3.05 3.88
C TYR A 561 5.88 -3.13 5.26
N ALA A 562 7.18 -3.41 5.33
CA ALA A 562 7.91 -3.51 6.59
C ALA A 562 7.90 -2.18 7.36
N ILE A 563 8.13 -1.06 6.67
CA ILE A 563 8.09 0.29 7.24
C ILE A 563 6.67 0.63 7.74
N ALA A 564 5.64 0.33 6.95
CA ALA A 564 4.25 0.55 7.34
C ALA A 564 3.83 -0.35 8.53
N LYS A 565 4.24 -1.62 8.54
CA LYS A 565 4.02 -2.56 9.64
C LYS A 565 4.67 -2.09 10.94
N ALA A 566 5.87 -1.54 10.85
CA ALA A 566 6.61 -1.00 11.99
C ALA A 566 6.00 0.29 12.56
N GLY A 567 5.05 0.93 11.86
CA GLY A 567 4.43 2.17 12.31
C GLY A 567 5.38 3.37 12.29
N ILE A 568 6.34 3.40 11.36
CA ILE A 568 7.26 4.53 11.21
C ILE A 568 6.45 5.80 10.90
N LYS A 569 6.72 6.86 11.66
CA LYS A 569 5.92 8.10 11.67
C LYS A 569 6.26 9.05 10.50
N ALA A 570 6.30 8.52 9.29
CA ALA A 570 6.43 9.32 8.08
C ALA A 570 5.69 8.69 6.91
N PRO A 571 5.06 9.49 6.06
CA PRO A 571 4.50 9.02 4.80
C PRO A 571 5.52 8.29 3.94
N ILE A 572 5.09 7.21 3.30
CA ILE A 572 5.91 6.42 2.40
C ILE A 572 5.51 6.70 0.95
N VAL A 573 6.47 7.02 0.09
CA VAL A 573 6.28 7.16 -1.35
C VAL A 573 7.04 6.05 -2.06
N PHE A 574 6.36 5.24 -2.86
CA PHE A 574 7.04 4.24 -3.68
C PHE A 574 7.62 4.84 -4.96
N ASP A 575 8.88 4.53 -5.24
CA ASP A 575 9.59 4.87 -6.47
C ASP A 575 10.00 3.59 -7.24
N GLY A 576 9.37 3.38 -8.40
CA GLY A 576 9.57 2.19 -9.23
C GLY A 576 8.69 0.98 -8.84
N GLY A 577 8.54 0.03 -9.77
CA GLY A 577 7.87 -1.26 -9.56
C GLY A 577 6.34 -1.27 -9.60
N VAL A 578 5.70 -0.17 -9.20
CA VAL A 578 4.23 -0.11 -9.04
C VAL A 578 3.46 -0.31 -10.37
N GLY A 579 4.02 0.13 -11.51
CA GLY A 579 3.33 0.04 -12.81
C GLY A 579 1.96 0.74 -12.78
N THR A 580 0.89 0.07 -13.22
CA THR A 580 -0.50 0.57 -13.09
C THR A 580 -1.19 0.11 -11.80
N ARG A 581 -0.51 -0.67 -10.94
CA ARG A 581 -1.07 -1.29 -9.73
C ARG A 581 -1.03 -0.36 -8.52
N VAL A 582 -1.45 0.90 -8.72
CA VAL A 582 -1.36 1.96 -7.70
C VAL A 582 -2.16 1.64 -6.44
N THR A 583 -3.32 1.00 -6.58
CA THR A 583 -4.14 0.57 -5.44
C THR A 583 -3.41 -0.40 -4.51
N ILE A 584 -2.57 -1.29 -5.05
CA ILE A 584 -1.81 -2.24 -4.23
C ILE A 584 -0.80 -1.50 -3.37
N ALA A 585 -0.13 -0.48 -3.92
CA ALA A 585 0.78 0.37 -3.17
C ALA A 585 0.07 1.05 -1.98
N PHE A 586 -1.11 1.64 -2.20
CA PHE A 586 -1.90 2.25 -1.12
C PHE A 586 -2.40 1.22 -0.11
N ALA A 587 -2.87 0.06 -0.57
CA ALA A 587 -3.27 -1.05 0.29
C ALA A 587 -2.13 -1.54 1.19
N VAL A 588 -0.87 -1.40 0.78
CA VAL A 588 0.30 -1.77 1.60
C VAL A 588 0.67 -0.70 2.63
N GLY A 589 0.13 0.51 2.50
CA GLY A 589 0.40 1.64 3.40
C GLY A 589 1.21 2.77 2.76
N ALA A 590 1.43 2.76 1.45
CA ALA A 590 2.02 3.91 0.78
C ALA A 590 1.11 5.12 0.88
N ALA A 591 1.68 6.29 1.11
CA ALA A 591 1.01 7.57 1.00
C ALA A 591 1.01 8.13 -0.43
N GLY A 592 2.02 7.79 -1.22
CA GLY A 592 2.14 8.24 -2.60
C GLY A 592 2.86 7.26 -3.51
N VAL A 593 2.72 7.47 -4.81
CA VAL A 593 3.46 6.71 -5.82
C VAL A 593 4.09 7.65 -6.84
N LEU A 594 5.39 7.50 -7.03
CA LEU A 594 6.15 8.26 -8.01
C LEU A 594 6.05 7.55 -9.38
N LYS A 595 5.70 8.33 -10.41
CA LYS A 595 5.50 7.86 -11.79
C LYS A 595 6.40 8.62 -12.76
N SER A 596 6.86 7.91 -13.78
CA SER A 596 7.75 8.43 -14.83
C SER A 596 7.13 8.22 -16.21
N ARG A 597 7.42 7.10 -16.88
CA ARG A 597 6.97 6.77 -18.25
C ARG A 597 5.49 7.07 -18.53
N LEU A 598 4.64 6.76 -17.56
CA LEU A 598 3.20 6.88 -17.71
C LEU A 598 2.77 8.34 -17.86
N LEU A 599 3.46 9.29 -17.22
CA LEU A 599 3.06 10.69 -17.14
C LEU A 599 3.61 11.57 -18.28
N ILE A 600 4.08 10.99 -19.38
CA ILE A 600 4.69 11.77 -20.47
C ILE A 600 3.62 12.15 -21.49
N GLY A 601 3.00 13.31 -21.29
CA GLY A 601 2.08 13.95 -22.24
C GLY A 601 2.76 14.99 -23.14
N ILE A 602 1.94 15.89 -23.70
CA ILE A 602 2.39 17.05 -24.48
C ILE A 602 3.25 18.03 -23.66
N GLU A 603 3.07 18.06 -22.34
CA GLU A 603 3.78 18.91 -21.40
C GLU A 603 5.18 18.38 -21.05
N GLY A 604 5.50 17.15 -21.44
CA GLY A 604 6.79 16.53 -21.21
C GLY A 604 7.96 17.25 -21.89
N PRO A 605 9.21 16.75 -21.72
CA PRO A 605 10.41 17.44 -22.20
C PRO A 605 10.42 17.68 -23.70
N GLY A 606 10.76 18.90 -24.08
CA GLY A 606 10.58 19.42 -25.44
C GLY A 606 9.28 20.19 -25.64
N SER A 607 8.34 20.20 -24.67
CA SER A 607 7.05 20.90 -24.79
C SER A 607 6.36 20.48 -26.11
N ILE A 608 5.87 21.41 -26.93
CA ILE A 608 5.22 21.09 -28.20
C ILE A 608 6.16 20.56 -29.30
N TRP A 609 7.46 20.39 -29.04
CA TRP A 609 8.38 19.67 -29.92
C TRP A 609 8.31 18.17 -29.65
N ALA A 610 8.08 17.37 -30.68
CA ALA A 610 8.12 15.92 -30.61
C ALA A 610 8.70 15.35 -31.90
N TYR A 611 9.13 14.09 -31.86
CA TYR A 611 9.63 13.42 -33.04
C TYR A 611 8.47 12.70 -33.74
N ASN A 612 8.32 12.91 -35.05
CA ASN A 612 7.36 12.19 -35.86
C ASN A 612 7.97 10.87 -36.35
N VAL A 613 7.43 9.76 -35.86
CA VAL A 613 7.84 8.39 -36.20
C VAL A 613 6.67 7.70 -36.88
N ASN A 614 6.69 7.66 -38.21
CA ASN A 614 5.65 7.03 -39.04
C ASN A 614 4.24 7.54 -38.71
N GLY A 615 4.06 8.86 -38.59
CA GLY A 615 2.77 9.49 -38.30
C GLY A 615 2.37 9.51 -36.83
N ARG A 616 3.21 8.98 -35.93
CA ARG A 616 2.99 9.02 -34.48
C ARG A 616 4.05 9.88 -33.79
N PHE A 617 3.65 10.63 -32.79
CA PHE A 617 4.56 11.49 -32.05
C PHE A 617 5.20 10.76 -30.87
N ALA A 618 6.52 10.85 -30.77
CA ALA A 618 7.30 10.21 -29.74
C ALA A 618 8.31 11.18 -29.10
N ARG A 619 8.76 10.81 -27.90
CA ARG A 619 9.85 11.46 -27.17
C ARG A 619 10.89 10.42 -26.78
N ASN A 620 12.14 10.88 -26.64
CA ASN A 620 13.16 10.10 -25.94
C ASN A 620 12.73 9.90 -24.48
N TYR A 621 13.01 8.71 -23.95
CA TYR A 621 12.75 8.36 -22.56
C TYR A 621 13.91 7.52 -22.01
N SER A 622 14.74 8.15 -21.20
CA SER A 622 16.01 7.58 -20.73
C SER A 622 16.11 7.58 -19.21
N GLY A 623 16.74 6.53 -18.65
CA GLY A 623 16.99 6.41 -17.21
C GLY A 623 17.97 7.46 -16.70
N GLU A 624 17.90 7.81 -15.42
CA GLU A 624 18.87 8.73 -14.80
C GLU A 624 20.32 8.21 -14.90
N ALA A 625 20.47 6.88 -14.93
CA ALA A 625 21.73 6.19 -15.11
C ALA A 625 21.97 5.66 -16.54
N ALA A 626 21.14 6.02 -17.52
CA ALA A 626 21.30 5.62 -18.92
C ALA A 626 22.44 6.36 -19.62
N ALA A 627 22.89 5.82 -20.76
CA ALA A 627 24.04 6.35 -21.50
C ALA A 627 23.84 7.81 -21.91
N ARG A 628 22.63 8.14 -22.41
CA ARG A 628 22.24 9.50 -22.78
C ARG A 628 22.34 10.47 -21.63
N THR A 629 21.70 10.17 -20.50
CA THR A 629 21.68 11.05 -19.32
C THR A 629 23.08 11.27 -18.75
N LYS A 630 23.92 10.23 -18.74
CA LYS A 630 25.29 10.32 -18.23
C LYS A 630 26.19 11.20 -19.09
N ILE A 631 26.09 11.13 -20.42
CA ILE A 631 26.92 11.96 -21.28
C ILE A 631 26.56 13.45 -21.15
N LEU A 632 25.27 13.77 -21.03
CA LEU A 632 24.78 15.12 -20.80
C LEU A 632 25.23 15.70 -19.46
N GLY A 633 25.39 14.85 -18.44
CA GLY A 633 25.93 15.22 -17.13
C GLY A 633 27.45 15.14 -17.02
N GLY A 634 28.17 14.94 -18.13
CA GLY A 634 29.64 14.83 -18.14
C GLY A 634 30.21 13.59 -17.43
N LYS A 635 29.39 12.58 -17.14
CA LYS A 635 29.80 11.34 -16.44
C LYS A 635 30.40 10.33 -17.43
N ILE A 636 31.58 10.65 -17.94
CA ILE A 636 32.32 9.87 -18.95
C ILE A 636 33.58 9.22 -18.38
N ASP A 637 34.02 8.12 -19.00
CA ASP A 637 35.27 7.44 -18.73
C ASP A 637 36.43 8.05 -19.54
N ARG A 638 37.66 7.55 -19.32
CA ARG A 638 38.87 8.00 -20.04
C ARG A 638 38.80 7.80 -21.57
N ARG A 639 37.85 7.02 -22.08
CA ARG A 639 37.62 6.78 -23.52
C ARG A 639 36.54 7.72 -24.09
N GLY A 640 36.02 8.65 -23.29
CA GLY A 640 34.91 9.52 -23.67
C GLY A 640 33.56 8.79 -23.78
N ARG A 641 33.39 7.67 -23.08
CA ARG A 641 32.14 6.88 -23.07
C ARG A 641 31.43 7.00 -21.72
N PRO A 642 30.10 6.90 -21.65
CA PRO A 642 29.35 6.90 -20.40
C PRO A 642 29.89 5.87 -19.40
N PHE A 643 30.10 6.31 -18.16
CA PHE A 643 30.67 5.46 -17.11
C PHE A 643 29.58 4.80 -16.25
N ALA A 644 29.70 3.51 -15.96
CA ALA A 644 28.81 2.74 -15.06
C ALA A 644 27.31 2.85 -15.43
N VAL A 645 26.94 2.54 -16.68
CA VAL A 645 25.56 2.66 -17.17
C VAL A 645 24.65 1.61 -16.51
N GLU A 646 23.56 2.06 -15.90
CA GLU A 646 22.58 1.23 -15.16
C GLU A 646 21.12 1.58 -15.55
N GLY A 647 20.94 2.09 -16.76
CA GLY A 647 19.62 2.36 -17.33
C GLY A 647 19.62 2.17 -18.84
N VAL A 648 18.42 2.08 -19.41
CA VAL A 648 18.21 1.94 -20.86
C VAL A 648 17.60 3.21 -21.45
N ASP A 649 17.93 3.47 -22.71
CA ASP A 649 17.35 4.53 -23.55
C ASP A 649 16.23 3.94 -24.41
N GLN A 650 15.02 4.50 -24.33
CA GLN A 650 13.82 4.03 -25.03
C GLN A 650 13.03 5.19 -25.64
N LEU A 651 11.95 4.85 -26.34
CA LEU A 651 10.93 5.79 -26.81
C LEU A 651 9.63 5.63 -26.03
N VAL A 652 8.97 6.76 -25.84
CA VAL A 652 7.58 6.85 -25.39
C VAL A 652 6.77 7.57 -26.46
N TYR A 653 5.62 7.00 -26.80
CA TYR A 653 4.69 7.59 -27.75
C TYR A 653 3.62 8.37 -26.99
N ILE A 654 3.35 9.60 -27.45
CA ILE A 654 2.25 10.40 -26.94
C ILE A 654 0.96 9.69 -27.38
N GLN A 655 0.11 9.32 -26.42
CA GLN A 655 -1.14 8.62 -26.69
C GLN A 655 -2.16 9.63 -27.21
N PRO A 656 -2.75 9.44 -28.41
CA PRO A 656 -3.77 10.36 -28.92
C PRO A 656 -5.02 10.46 -28.03
N GLU A 657 -5.37 9.39 -27.32
CA GLU A 657 -6.56 9.28 -26.49
C GLU A 657 -6.39 9.94 -25.11
N ALA A 658 -5.15 10.05 -24.64
CA ALA A 658 -4.78 10.72 -23.39
C ALA A 658 -3.49 11.54 -23.61
N PRO A 659 -3.57 12.62 -24.40
CA PRO A 659 -2.39 13.32 -24.89
C PRO A 659 -1.72 14.20 -23.83
N SER A 660 -2.47 14.60 -22.80
CA SER A 660 -1.97 15.46 -21.72
C SER A 660 -1.63 14.66 -20.46
N THR A 661 -0.70 15.18 -19.68
CA THR A 661 -0.33 14.61 -18.37
C THR A 661 -1.54 14.61 -17.42
N ALA A 662 -2.42 15.62 -17.55
CA ALA A 662 -3.65 15.72 -16.77
C ALA A 662 -4.65 14.61 -17.08
N SER A 663 -4.84 14.28 -18.36
CA SER A 663 -5.77 13.21 -18.82
C SER A 663 -5.31 11.84 -18.30
N ILE A 664 -4.01 11.58 -18.43
CA ILE A 664 -3.39 10.34 -17.92
C ILE A 664 -3.60 10.19 -16.40
N ILE A 665 -3.42 11.28 -15.65
CA ILE A 665 -3.63 11.29 -14.20
C ILE A 665 -5.11 11.09 -13.87
N TYR A 666 -6.02 11.73 -14.62
CA TYR A 666 -7.45 11.56 -14.43
C TYR A 666 -7.89 10.11 -14.66
N ASP A 667 -7.36 9.42 -15.67
CA ASP A 667 -7.60 7.98 -15.88
C ASP A 667 -7.11 7.12 -14.70
N LEU A 668 -5.93 7.45 -14.14
CA LEU A 668 -5.44 6.80 -12.93
C LEU A 668 -6.36 7.04 -11.73
N MET A 669 -6.92 8.23 -11.59
CA MET A 669 -7.89 8.55 -10.53
C MET A 669 -9.17 7.73 -10.68
N GLN A 670 -9.71 7.61 -11.89
CA GLN A 670 -10.88 6.78 -12.17
C GLN A 670 -10.64 5.31 -11.80
N GLY A 671 -9.47 4.77 -12.17
CA GLY A 671 -9.06 3.41 -11.80
C GLY A 671 -8.91 3.22 -10.28
N LEU A 672 -8.35 4.20 -9.59
CA LEU A 672 -8.20 4.17 -8.14
C LEU A 672 -9.56 4.25 -7.43
N ALA A 673 -10.43 5.18 -7.83
CA ALA A 673 -11.79 5.32 -7.29
C ALA A 673 -12.59 4.03 -7.49
N THR A 674 -12.52 3.43 -8.68
CA THR A 674 -13.15 2.13 -8.97
C THR A 674 -12.60 1.04 -8.04
N SER A 675 -11.29 1.02 -7.81
CA SER A 675 -10.67 0.03 -6.92
C SER A 675 -11.13 0.20 -5.46
N LEU A 676 -11.31 1.43 -4.98
CA LEU A 676 -11.83 1.71 -3.63
C LEU A 676 -13.26 1.17 -3.44
N ILE A 677 -14.11 1.25 -4.47
CA ILE A 677 -15.47 0.65 -4.43
C ILE A 677 -15.37 -0.86 -4.18
N PHE A 678 -14.52 -1.57 -4.92
CA PHE A 678 -14.33 -3.02 -4.76
C PHE A 678 -13.64 -3.39 -3.45
N ALA A 679 -12.72 -2.55 -2.98
CA ALA A 679 -12.07 -2.67 -1.68
C ALA A 679 -13.01 -2.35 -0.51
N ARG A 680 -14.21 -1.81 -0.79
CA ARG A 680 -15.14 -1.26 0.19
C ARG A 680 -14.41 -0.25 1.10
N ALA A 681 -13.70 0.68 0.48
CA ALA A 681 -13.03 1.79 1.13
C ALA A 681 -13.65 3.12 0.65
N VAL A 682 -13.87 4.05 1.56
CA VAL A 682 -14.39 5.40 1.28
C VAL A 682 -13.28 6.41 1.03
N SER A 683 -12.04 6.07 1.34
CA SER A 683 -10.86 6.89 1.05
C SER A 683 -9.58 6.05 0.88
N VAL A 684 -8.57 6.65 0.26
CA VAL A 684 -7.20 6.12 0.20
C VAL A 684 -6.63 5.92 1.59
N GLU A 685 -6.90 6.87 2.51
CA GLU A 685 -6.49 6.79 3.91
C GLU A 685 -7.08 5.58 4.63
N GLU A 686 -8.38 5.30 4.44
CA GLU A 686 -8.99 4.10 5.01
C GLU A 686 -8.33 2.84 4.45
N LEU A 687 -8.09 2.77 3.14
CA LEU A 687 -7.41 1.63 2.52
C LEU A 687 -5.99 1.40 3.07
N GLN A 688 -5.23 2.49 3.31
CA GLN A 688 -3.91 2.44 3.94
C GLN A 688 -3.96 1.88 5.36
N HIS A 689 -5.00 2.23 6.13
CA HIS A 689 -5.14 1.85 7.54
C HIS A 689 -5.87 0.52 7.78
N GLN A 690 -6.53 -0.07 6.78
CA GLN A 690 -7.06 -1.44 6.91
C GLN A 690 -5.92 -2.39 7.29
N ARG A 691 -5.98 -3.09 8.43
CA ARG A 691 -4.88 -4.00 8.81
C ARG A 691 -4.69 -5.10 7.78
N SER A 692 -5.77 -5.79 7.43
CA SER A 692 -5.82 -6.87 6.45
C SER A 692 -6.64 -6.43 5.22
N PRO A 693 -6.08 -5.58 4.32
CA PRO A 693 -6.67 -5.39 3.01
C PRO A 693 -6.74 -6.76 2.33
N LEU A 694 -7.85 -7.08 1.65
CA LEU A 694 -7.93 -8.33 0.89
C LEU A 694 -6.88 -8.23 -0.23
N LEU A 695 -5.76 -8.91 -0.06
CA LEU A 695 -4.74 -9.07 -1.08
C LEU A 695 -4.55 -10.54 -1.37
N LEU A 696 -4.53 -10.89 -2.65
CA LEU A 696 -4.31 -12.24 -3.15
C LEU A 696 -2.91 -12.33 -3.72
N TYR A 697 -2.13 -13.32 -3.29
CA TYR A 697 -0.84 -13.63 -3.91
C TYR A 697 -1.07 -14.50 -5.16
N LEU A 698 -0.96 -13.87 -6.33
CA LEU A 698 -1.06 -14.49 -7.63
C LEU A 698 0.35 -14.75 -8.14
N GLY A 699 0.96 -15.89 -7.78
CA GLY A 699 2.33 -16.19 -8.21
C GLY A 699 2.49 -16.06 -9.73
N ALA A 700 3.31 -15.11 -10.18
CA ALA A 700 3.90 -14.80 -11.50
C ALA A 700 3.13 -15.04 -12.84
N ARG A 701 2.04 -15.82 -12.91
CA ARG A 701 1.38 -16.24 -14.17
C ARG A 701 -0.05 -15.74 -14.37
N ALA A 702 -0.80 -15.41 -13.32
CA ALA A 702 -2.21 -15.05 -13.48
C ALA A 702 -2.46 -13.57 -13.84
N GLY A 703 -1.53 -12.66 -13.53
CA GLY A 703 -1.69 -11.22 -13.78
C GLY A 703 -1.35 -10.78 -15.21
N ASN A 704 -0.44 -11.48 -15.90
CA ASN A 704 0.00 -11.11 -17.25
C ASN A 704 -1.04 -11.48 -18.32
N THR A 705 -1.81 -12.55 -18.13
CA THR A 705 -2.87 -12.98 -19.06
C THR A 705 -4.01 -11.97 -19.21
N ALA A 706 -4.29 -11.16 -18.17
CA ALA A 706 -5.27 -10.08 -18.27
C ALA A 706 -4.78 -8.88 -19.11
N GLN A 707 -3.48 -8.60 -19.16
CA GLN A 707 -2.92 -7.51 -19.98
C GLN A 707 -2.78 -7.86 -21.47
N VAL A 708 -2.64 -9.15 -21.81
CA VAL A 708 -2.54 -9.58 -23.22
C VAL A 708 -3.81 -9.26 -24.00
N HIS A 709 -4.98 -9.23 -23.36
CA HIS A 709 -6.23 -8.86 -24.02
C HIS A 709 -6.39 -7.36 -24.29
N HIS A 710 -5.70 -6.48 -23.56
CA HIS A 710 -5.81 -5.02 -23.74
C HIS A 710 -4.85 -4.42 -24.77
N ARG A 711 -3.85 -5.19 -25.26
CA ARG A 711 -2.97 -4.77 -26.36
C ARG A 711 -3.36 -5.36 -27.71
N ALA A 712 -4.41 -6.18 -27.75
CA ALA A 712 -4.93 -6.85 -28.95
C ALA A 712 -6.22 -6.19 -29.49
N LEU A 713 -6.65 -5.09 -28.87
CA LEU A 713 -7.67 -4.15 -29.35
C LEU A 713 -7.02 -2.78 -29.43
#